data_AF-L1LFK8-F1
#
_entry.id   AF-L1LFK8-F1
#
_cell.length_a   1.000
_cell.length_b   1.000
_cell.length_c   1.000
_cell.angle_alpha   90.00
_cell.angle_beta   90.00
_cell.angle_gamma   90.00
#
_symmetry.space_group_name_H-M   'P 1'
#
loop_
_entity.id
_entity.type
_entity.pdbx_description
1 polymer ?
#
loop_
_entity_poly.entity_id
_entity_poly.type
_entity_poly.pdbx_seq_one_letter_code
_entity_poly.pdbx_strand_id
1 'polypeptide(L)'
;MEINVLEQPCESGSDHDDLSDYNEDTDQSDSEETQLEFLDSDSDVSEYSLDDESGSQDSEADVDEETNLRILTESVVIRLAENASTLKPNPIRKLLSAYACAVSHIASEEIKINAAITPDNEKKKTKFKSLKKENSRILKGVSDRMREKLESSKQMYVIKNPDVYTLLVSKTLEMMSLFLKQNTLSESPDAIASVAQIVRKFFSTAIIQLGFAFQVFDICRETLISLSSPHVMKWIAVFKNTNNQFVKIVCSLLSGHPQKAARINCLQFLQQYLTCLKDSKLITTQLFQPKSSYLVNVIQLTVTDAKAVSNEAINFLLQRCYRSQIKAVYNGLTFKNFGLFKLSQNCITELYSAVPYPNLYTHVFRSIRDLGMNIRREWTTANKKQPDPLNDDKNRSLTIAVCSWGFIEAINIWVGVVSRSKDKLETLIYPLVTVITSAIKVNLQNLNCMPFVLHLLTALNILSDGTDKFIPISSIIFQLLESLKSKDLVKLDKAAKETNSVLEKTDDIMVKLKLSNKQIHMSQTYKTLYKHIEIVLVDHLGIVSLNPSFPEFSIPILTFLRIYVRNEHVPEEFKTCMTTLIQVVEDTCEKIKGRRLQLEGKSGTGSKLKVFTSDCKSIPTYKHRLDILSRYQQLNKEKVTGTMAASKI
;
A
#
# COMPACT_ATOMS: atom_id res chain seq x y z
N MET A 1 -55.89 48.02 -8.16
CA MET A 1 -55.48 48.60 -9.45
C MET A 1 -54.60 47.56 -10.13
N GLU A 2 -55.20 46.88 -11.10
CA GLU A 2 -54.54 46.11 -12.16
C GLU A 2 -53.51 47.03 -12.87
N ILE A 3 -52.44 46.55 -13.52
CA ILE A 3 -52.46 45.94 -14.85
C ILE A 3 -51.07 45.33 -15.14
N ASN A 4 -51.08 44.12 -15.73
CA ASN A 4 -50.03 43.44 -16.51
C ASN A 4 -49.71 44.16 -17.83
N VAL A 5 -48.44 44.18 -18.27
CA VAL A 5 -48.01 44.06 -19.70
C VAL A 5 -46.55 43.54 -19.67
N LEU A 6 -46.17 42.32 -20.12
CA LEU A 6 -45.81 41.89 -21.51
C LEU A 6 -44.79 42.86 -22.14
N GLU A 7 -43.70 42.52 -22.83
CA GLU A 7 -43.31 41.41 -23.72
C GLU A 7 -41.79 41.59 -24.07
N GLN A 8 -41.08 40.53 -24.44
CA GLN A 8 -39.78 40.56 -25.18
C GLN A 8 -40.03 40.95 -26.68
N PRO A 9 -39.11 40.87 -27.70
CA PRO A 9 -37.69 40.48 -27.79
C PRO A 9 -36.86 41.31 -28.84
N CYS A 10 -35.72 40.74 -29.31
CA CYS A 10 -34.89 41.06 -30.49
C CYS A 10 -33.69 42.01 -30.26
N GLU A 11 -32.51 41.85 -30.86
CA GLU A 11 -31.86 40.82 -31.68
C GLU A 11 -30.35 41.18 -31.76
N SER A 12 -29.53 40.17 -32.05
CA SER A 12 -28.17 40.15 -32.60
C SER A 12 -27.39 41.45 -32.85
N GLY A 13 -26.13 41.45 -32.37
CA GLY A 13 -25.03 42.24 -32.93
C GLY A 13 -23.69 41.66 -32.46
N SER A 14 -22.94 41.09 -33.39
CA SER A 14 -21.53 40.72 -33.25
C SER A 14 -20.70 41.94 -32.89
N ASP A 15 -19.57 41.75 -32.20
CA ASP A 15 -18.27 42.07 -32.80
C ASP A 15 -17.12 41.54 -31.92
N HIS A 16 -16.12 41.05 -32.65
CA HIS A 16 -14.79 40.65 -32.20
C HIS A 16 -14.02 41.84 -31.61
N ASP A 17 -13.17 41.54 -30.62
CA ASP A 17 -11.77 41.98 -30.50
C ASP A 17 -11.26 41.45 -29.13
N ASP A 18 -10.42 40.41 -29.12
CA ASP A 18 -8.96 40.44 -29.16
C ASP A 18 -8.29 41.21 -28.01
N LEU A 19 -7.29 40.54 -27.40
CA LEU A 19 -6.23 40.95 -26.45
C LEU A 19 -6.21 40.00 -25.23
N SER A 20 -5.12 39.35 -24.84
CA SER A 20 -3.80 39.07 -25.42
C SER A 20 -3.11 38.16 -24.38
N ASP A 21 -2.50 37.10 -24.86
CA ASP A 21 -1.65 36.18 -24.11
C ASP A 21 -0.57 36.89 -23.29
N TYR A 22 -0.38 36.43 -22.05
CA TYR A 22 0.92 36.46 -21.37
C TYR A 22 1.21 35.06 -20.82
N ASN A 23 1.82 34.25 -21.69
CA ASN A 23 2.61 33.09 -21.30
C ASN A 23 3.95 33.60 -20.79
N GLU A 24 4.31 33.22 -19.56
CA GLU A 24 5.72 33.18 -19.15
C GLU A 24 6.15 31.72 -19.06
N ASP A 25 6.85 31.33 -20.11
CA ASP A 25 7.57 30.08 -20.27
C ASP A 25 8.68 29.95 -19.24
N THR A 26 8.73 28.80 -18.57
CA THR A 26 10.00 28.22 -18.13
C THR A 26 10.01 26.75 -18.52
N ASP A 27 10.39 26.55 -19.78
CA ASP A 27 10.82 25.28 -20.36
C ASP A 27 12.01 24.71 -19.59
N GLN A 28 11.86 23.52 -19.04
CA GLN A 28 12.93 22.53 -18.99
C GLN A 28 12.36 21.18 -19.42
N SER A 29 12.57 20.92 -20.70
CA SER A 29 12.31 19.68 -21.43
C SER A 29 13.33 18.61 -21.03
N ASP A 30 12.89 17.58 -20.32
CA ASP A 30 13.62 16.30 -20.25
C ASP A 30 12.92 15.29 -21.16
N SER A 31 13.22 15.41 -22.45
CA SER A 31 12.91 14.43 -23.49
C SER A 31 14.19 13.76 -23.96
N GLU A 32 14.50 12.57 -23.45
CA GLU A 32 15.39 11.62 -24.13
C GLU A 32 14.91 10.18 -23.90
N GLU A 33 13.85 9.80 -24.62
CA GLU A 33 13.70 8.42 -25.10
C GLU A 33 14.13 8.42 -26.56
N THR A 34 15.43 8.23 -26.80
CA THR A 34 15.94 7.97 -28.14
C THR A 34 16.02 6.46 -28.32
N GLN A 35 15.06 5.92 -29.08
CA GLN A 35 15.28 4.70 -29.84
C GLN A 35 16.32 5.03 -30.92
N LEU A 36 17.51 4.47 -30.79
CA LEU A 36 18.54 4.48 -31.83
C LEU A 36 18.96 3.03 -32.06
N GLU A 37 18.60 2.51 -33.23
CA GLU A 37 19.31 1.42 -33.87
C GLU A 37 20.79 1.82 -34.00
N PHE A 38 21.71 0.94 -33.62
CA PHE A 38 23.11 1.09 -33.98
C PHE A 38 23.65 -0.20 -34.56
N LEU A 39 24.27 0.00 -35.71
CA LEU A 39 25.06 -0.91 -36.52
C LEU A 39 26.23 -1.51 -35.75
N ASP A 40 26.58 -2.74 -36.10
CA ASP A 40 27.83 -3.41 -35.77
C ASP A 40 29.05 -2.55 -36.10
N SER A 41 29.96 -2.42 -35.14
CA SER A 41 31.39 -2.19 -35.43
C SER A 41 32.25 -2.67 -34.27
N ASP A 42 33.27 -3.41 -34.65
CA ASP A 42 34.17 -4.24 -33.86
C ASP A 42 35.07 -3.53 -32.83
N SER A 43 35.61 -4.39 -31.95
CA SER A 43 36.91 -4.34 -31.27
C SER A 43 37.21 -3.20 -30.30
N ASP A 44 37.28 -3.53 -29.01
CA ASP A 44 38.58 -3.55 -28.35
C ASP A 44 38.56 -4.39 -27.06
N VAL A 45 39.43 -5.39 -27.07
CA VAL A 45 39.70 -6.35 -26.00
C VAL A 45 40.66 -5.67 -25.01
N SER A 46 40.25 -5.51 -23.75
CA SER A 46 41.19 -5.40 -22.63
C SER A 46 40.90 -6.50 -21.62
N GLU A 47 41.55 -7.62 -21.89
CA GLU A 47 41.66 -8.82 -21.09
C GLU A 47 42.46 -8.48 -19.82
N TYR A 48 41.80 -8.41 -18.67
CA TYR A 48 42.50 -8.51 -17.39
C TYR A 48 42.54 -9.99 -17.01
N SER A 49 43.65 -10.63 -17.36
CA SER A 49 44.04 -11.93 -16.83
C SER A 49 44.18 -11.81 -15.31
N LEU A 50 43.39 -12.59 -14.58
CA LEU A 50 43.71 -12.94 -13.21
C LEU A 50 44.67 -14.13 -13.29
N ASP A 51 45.96 -13.85 -13.29
CA ASP A 51 46.98 -14.84 -13.00
C ASP A 51 46.83 -15.28 -11.53
N ASP A 52 46.07 -16.35 -11.31
CA ASP A 52 46.02 -17.08 -10.04
C ASP A 52 47.24 -18.01 -9.97
N GLU A 53 48.40 -17.46 -9.61
CA GLU A 53 49.44 -18.24 -8.94
C GLU A 53 49.18 -18.23 -7.43
N SER A 54 48.57 -19.30 -6.92
CA SER A 54 48.96 -19.91 -5.64
C SER A 54 48.23 -21.24 -5.48
N GLY A 55 49.00 -22.30 -5.64
CA GLY A 55 48.56 -23.65 -5.35
C GLY A 55 48.18 -23.81 -3.87
N SER A 56 47.01 -24.39 -3.65
CA SER A 56 46.76 -25.28 -2.52
C SER A 56 45.71 -26.29 -2.94
N GLN A 57 45.97 -27.55 -2.58
CA GLN A 57 45.28 -28.75 -3.04
C GLN A 57 43.79 -28.75 -2.64
N ASP A 58 42.90 -28.59 -3.63
CA ASP A 58 41.50 -29.01 -3.53
C ASP A 58 41.35 -30.39 -4.20
N SER A 59 41.86 -31.44 -3.56
CA SER A 59 41.46 -32.81 -3.87
C SER A 59 40.22 -33.12 -3.03
N GLU A 60 39.11 -33.49 -3.69
CA GLU A 60 37.77 -33.79 -3.13
C GLU A 60 36.76 -32.62 -3.09
N ALA A 61 36.58 -31.91 -4.20
CA ALA A 61 35.27 -31.31 -4.47
C ALA A 61 34.51 -32.24 -5.42
N ASP A 62 33.41 -32.85 -4.96
CA ASP A 62 32.51 -33.63 -5.82
C ASP A 62 32.08 -32.74 -6.99
N VAL A 63 32.41 -33.16 -8.21
CA VAL A 63 32.01 -32.46 -9.43
C VAL A 63 30.66 -33.02 -9.86
N ASP A 64 29.71 -32.14 -10.16
CA ASP A 64 28.41 -32.56 -10.67
C ASP A 64 28.55 -33.14 -12.07
N GLU A 65 28.18 -34.41 -12.25
CA GLU A 65 28.35 -35.16 -13.50
C GLU A 65 27.54 -34.58 -14.67
N GLU A 66 26.43 -33.87 -14.41
CA GLU A 66 25.59 -33.26 -15.46
C GLU A 66 26.09 -31.90 -15.96
N THR A 67 26.73 -31.11 -15.09
CA THR A 67 27.10 -29.72 -15.40
C THR A 67 28.62 -29.47 -15.42
N ASN A 68 29.41 -30.44 -14.95
CA ASN A 68 30.87 -30.37 -14.82
C ASN A 68 31.36 -29.22 -13.91
N LEU A 69 30.53 -28.84 -12.93
CA LEU A 69 30.78 -27.74 -11.98
C LEU A 69 31.02 -28.28 -10.56
N ARG A 70 31.75 -27.54 -9.72
CA ARG A 70 32.03 -27.94 -8.32
C ARG A 70 30.73 -27.89 -7.49
N ILE A 71 30.44 -28.94 -6.72
CA ILE A 71 29.30 -28.93 -5.79
C ILE A 71 29.65 -28.08 -4.56
N LEU A 72 28.77 -27.15 -4.20
CA LEU A 72 28.91 -26.37 -2.98
C LEU A 72 28.48 -27.22 -1.78
N THR A 73 29.43 -27.62 -0.94
CA THR A 73 29.19 -28.35 0.33
C THR A 73 29.24 -27.42 1.54
N GLU A 74 28.69 -27.86 2.67
CA GLU A 74 28.68 -27.09 3.93
C GLU A 74 30.10 -26.71 4.39
N SER A 75 31.05 -27.64 4.28
CA SER A 75 32.45 -27.43 4.64
C SER A 75 33.13 -26.35 3.78
N VAL A 76 32.80 -26.28 2.48
CA VAL A 76 33.32 -25.25 1.56
C VAL A 76 32.76 -23.88 1.92
N VAL A 77 31.47 -23.78 2.27
CA VAL A 77 30.86 -22.52 2.71
C VAL A 77 31.51 -22.00 4.00
N ILE A 78 31.76 -22.88 4.96
CA ILE A 78 32.42 -22.52 6.23
C ILE A 78 33.84 -22.02 5.97
N ARG A 79 34.65 -22.73 5.16
CA ARG A 79 36.01 -22.28 4.79
C ARG A 79 36.01 -20.92 4.07
N LEU A 80 35.06 -20.69 3.15
CA LEU A 80 34.93 -19.40 2.46
C LEU A 80 34.56 -18.28 3.43
N ALA A 81 33.69 -18.55 4.41
CA ALA A 81 33.33 -17.58 5.45
C ALA A 81 34.49 -17.29 6.41
N GLU A 82 35.23 -18.32 6.83
CA GLU A 82 36.43 -18.19 7.67
C GLU A 82 37.52 -17.37 6.98
N ASN A 83 37.77 -17.60 5.69
CA ASN A 83 38.69 -16.80 4.90
C ASN A 83 38.23 -15.35 4.77
N ALA A 84 36.92 -15.13 4.61
CA ALA A 84 36.33 -13.79 4.58
C ALA A 84 36.36 -13.09 5.95
N SER A 85 36.55 -13.83 7.06
CA SER A 85 36.68 -13.26 8.42
C SER A 85 37.91 -12.38 8.60
N THR A 86 38.90 -12.53 7.72
CA THR A 86 40.05 -11.62 7.61
C THR A 86 39.67 -10.21 7.12
N LEU A 87 38.44 -10.01 6.63
CA LEU A 87 37.86 -8.75 6.17
C LEU A 87 38.66 -8.04 5.07
N LYS A 88 39.56 -8.78 4.41
CA LYS A 88 40.30 -8.30 3.24
C LYS A 88 39.40 -8.31 1.99
N PRO A 89 39.61 -7.39 1.02
CA PRO A 89 38.79 -7.30 -0.20
C PRO A 89 38.74 -8.58 -1.04
N ASN A 90 39.86 -9.30 -1.19
CA ASN A 90 39.95 -10.48 -2.06
C ASN A 90 39.17 -11.70 -1.51
N PRO A 91 39.31 -12.09 -0.23
CA PRO A 91 38.47 -13.13 0.37
C PRO A 91 36.97 -12.83 0.28
N ILE A 92 36.58 -11.58 0.50
CA ILE A 92 35.18 -11.15 0.39
C ILE A 92 34.68 -11.25 -1.07
N ARG A 93 35.49 -10.88 -2.05
CA ARG A 93 35.14 -11.06 -3.47
C ARG A 93 34.90 -12.52 -3.83
N LYS A 94 35.71 -13.46 -3.30
CA LYS A 94 35.53 -14.91 -3.52
C LYS A 94 34.21 -15.40 -2.92
N LEU A 95 33.90 -15.03 -1.68
CA LEU A 95 32.61 -15.34 -1.03
C LEU A 95 31.41 -14.75 -1.81
N LEU A 96 31.51 -13.49 -2.24
CA LEU A 96 30.44 -12.84 -3.03
C LEU A 96 30.26 -13.45 -4.41
N SER A 97 31.31 -13.99 -5.03
CA SER A 97 31.18 -14.72 -6.29
C SER A 97 30.41 -16.03 -6.10
N ALA A 98 30.68 -16.78 -5.03
CA ALA A 98 29.90 -17.98 -4.69
C ALA A 98 28.43 -17.63 -4.40
N TYR A 99 28.18 -16.57 -3.61
CA TYR A 99 26.84 -16.05 -3.33
C TYR A 99 26.09 -15.60 -4.60
N ALA A 100 26.76 -14.87 -5.49
CA ALA A 100 26.16 -14.43 -6.75
C ALA A 100 25.81 -15.60 -7.67
N CYS A 101 26.68 -16.61 -7.76
CA CYS A 101 26.44 -17.84 -8.54
C CYS A 101 25.20 -18.59 -7.99
N ALA A 102 25.16 -18.78 -6.67
CA ALA A 102 24.08 -19.43 -5.95
C ALA A 102 22.70 -18.79 -6.20
N VAL A 103 22.62 -17.48 -5.96
CA VAL A 103 21.36 -16.72 -6.12
C VAL A 103 20.93 -16.69 -7.57
N SER A 104 21.87 -16.59 -8.51
CA SER A 104 21.55 -16.56 -9.95
C SER A 104 21.06 -17.90 -10.46
N HIS A 105 21.60 -19.02 -9.96
CA HIS A 105 21.10 -20.36 -10.26
C HIS A 105 19.62 -20.50 -9.85
N ILE A 106 19.32 -20.20 -8.58
CA ILE A 106 17.95 -20.28 -8.03
C ILE A 106 17.00 -19.32 -8.76
N ALA A 107 17.44 -18.09 -9.03
CA ALA A 107 16.64 -17.13 -9.79
C ALA A 107 16.35 -17.64 -11.22
N SER A 108 17.34 -18.25 -11.88
CA SER A 108 17.19 -18.80 -13.24
C SER A 108 16.24 -20.00 -13.28
N GLU A 109 16.32 -20.90 -12.30
CA GLU A 109 15.35 -22.01 -12.17
C GLU A 109 13.93 -21.50 -11.96
N GLU A 110 13.74 -20.53 -11.07
CA GLU A 110 12.45 -19.89 -10.83
C GLU A 110 11.91 -19.14 -12.06
N ILE A 111 12.78 -18.54 -12.89
CA ILE A 111 12.40 -17.88 -14.14
C ILE A 111 12.01 -18.92 -15.21
N LYS A 112 12.80 -19.99 -15.39
CA LYS A 112 12.51 -21.09 -16.33
C LYS A 112 11.19 -21.79 -16.03
N ILE A 113 10.88 -22.03 -14.76
CA ILE A 113 9.59 -22.61 -14.31
C ILE A 113 8.40 -21.75 -14.73
N ASN A 114 8.54 -20.42 -14.82
CA ASN A 114 7.45 -19.53 -15.22
C ASN A 114 7.24 -19.45 -16.74
N ALA A 115 8.28 -19.73 -17.54
CA ALA A 115 8.20 -19.74 -19.00
C ALA A 115 7.57 -21.02 -19.57
N ALA A 116 7.68 -22.14 -18.86
CA ALA A 116 7.20 -23.46 -19.29
C ALA A 116 5.72 -23.77 -18.93
N ILE A 117 4.94 -22.79 -18.43
CA ILE A 117 3.56 -23.01 -17.99
C ILE A 117 2.60 -22.94 -19.18
N THR A 118 2.14 -24.09 -19.67
CA THR A 118 0.95 -24.24 -20.53
C THR A 118 -0.35 -24.16 -19.73
N PRO A 119 -1.49 -23.78 -20.35
CA PRO A 119 -2.73 -23.40 -19.64
C PRO A 119 -3.41 -24.51 -18.81
N ASP A 120 -3.05 -25.78 -18.94
CA ASP A 120 -3.77 -26.89 -18.28
C ASP A 120 -3.29 -27.22 -16.85
N ASN A 121 -2.16 -26.68 -16.37
CA ASN A 121 -1.60 -27.00 -15.04
C ASN A 121 -1.86 -25.92 -13.96
N GLU A 122 -2.92 -25.12 -14.10
CA GLU A 122 -3.18 -23.92 -13.28
C GLU A 122 -3.51 -24.16 -11.79
N LYS A 123 -3.81 -25.39 -11.37
CA LYS A 123 -4.46 -25.62 -10.06
C LYS A 123 -3.52 -25.76 -8.85
N LYS A 124 -2.19 -25.86 -8.98
CA LYS A 124 -1.30 -26.16 -7.83
C LYS A 124 -0.13 -25.20 -7.51
N LYS A 125 0.13 -24.11 -8.26
CA LYS A 125 1.15 -23.09 -7.88
C LYS A 125 0.65 -21.65 -8.09
N THR A 126 -0.24 -21.17 -7.22
CA THR A 126 -0.91 -19.85 -7.37
C THR A 126 -0.62 -18.82 -6.27
N LYS A 127 0.06 -19.18 -5.17
CA LYS A 127 0.15 -18.28 -3.99
C LYS A 127 1.00 -17.01 -4.20
N PHE A 128 1.88 -16.97 -5.20
CA PHE A 128 2.84 -15.86 -5.38
C PHE A 128 2.89 -15.25 -6.79
N LYS A 129 2.02 -15.69 -7.71
CA LYS A 129 2.11 -15.36 -9.15
C LYS A 129 2.09 -13.84 -9.41
N SER A 130 1.25 -13.09 -8.72
CA SER A 130 1.15 -11.63 -8.88
C SER A 130 2.40 -10.90 -8.39
N LEU A 131 2.93 -11.29 -7.22
CA LEU A 131 4.14 -10.72 -6.64
C LEU A 131 5.39 -11.08 -7.45
N LYS A 132 5.50 -12.33 -7.92
CA LYS A 132 6.58 -12.76 -8.83
C LYS A 132 6.54 -12.00 -10.15
N LYS A 133 5.35 -11.86 -10.76
CA LYS A 133 5.20 -11.09 -12.01
C LYS A 133 5.54 -9.61 -11.81
N GLU A 134 5.22 -9.05 -10.65
CA GLU A 134 5.64 -7.70 -10.30
C GLU A 134 7.15 -7.57 -10.11
N ASN A 135 7.76 -8.42 -9.29
CA ASN A 135 9.20 -8.43 -9.06
C ASN A 135 9.98 -8.67 -10.35
N SER A 136 9.53 -9.60 -11.20
CA SER A 136 10.09 -9.84 -12.53
C SER A 136 9.98 -8.61 -13.43
N ARG A 137 8.85 -7.87 -13.42
CA ARG A 137 8.73 -6.59 -14.16
C ARG A 137 9.66 -5.51 -13.61
N ILE A 138 9.80 -5.41 -12.28
CA ILE A 138 10.74 -4.48 -11.63
C ILE A 138 12.17 -4.80 -12.04
N LEU A 139 12.49 -6.10 -12.11
CA LEU A 139 13.83 -6.61 -12.34
C LEU A 139 14.15 -6.90 -13.80
N LYS A 140 13.22 -6.81 -14.77
CA LYS A 140 13.45 -7.21 -16.17
C LYS A 140 14.77 -6.66 -16.73
N GLY A 141 14.98 -5.34 -16.66
CA GLY A 141 16.24 -4.73 -17.10
C GLY A 141 17.46 -5.00 -16.20
N VAL A 142 17.29 -5.38 -14.94
CA VAL A 142 18.40 -5.78 -14.04
C VAL A 142 18.80 -7.23 -14.28
N SER A 143 17.81 -8.09 -14.55
CA SER A 143 17.94 -9.50 -14.90
C SER A 143 18.61 -9.66 -16.25
N ASP A 144 18.19 -8.90 -17.27
CA ASP A 144 18.76 -9.00 -18.62
C ASP A 144 20.24 -8.54 -18.65
N ARG A 145 20.56 -7.42 -17.99
CA ARG A 145 21.95 -6.93 -17.84
C ARG A 145 22.85 -7.82 -16.99
N MET A 146 22.28 -8.56 -16.03
CA MET A 146 23.04 -9.56 -15.28
C MET A 146 23.14 -10.87 -16.03
N ARG A 147 22.13 -11.25 -16.83
CA ARG A 147 22.14 -12.45 -17.67
C ARG A 147 23.20 -12.37 -18.76
N GLU A 148 23.35 -11.23 -19.45
CA GLU A 148 24.48 -10.98 -20.36
C GLU A 148 25.85 -11.07 -19.64
N LYS A 149 25.94 -10.59 -18.39
CA LYS A 149 27.14 -10.73 -17.55
C LYS A 149 27.34 -12.12 -16.94
N LEU A 150 26.28 -12.94 -16.86
CA LEU A 150 26.32 -14.30 -16.30
C LEU A 150 26.63 -15.32 -17.39
N GLU A 151 26.13 -15.12 -18.60
CA GLU A 151 26.48 -15.93 -19.79
C GLU A 151 27.96 -15.74 -20.16
N SER A 152 28.58 -14.63 -19.74
CA SER A 152 30.03 -14.39 -19.84
C SER A 152 30.85 -14.76 -18.59
N SER A 153 30.22 -15.06 -17.43
CA SER A 153 30.92 -15.54 -16.24
C SER A 153 30.76 -17.04 -16.07
N LYS A 154 31.84 -17.82 -16.21
CA LYS A 154 31.84 -19.27 -15.95
C LYS A 154 31.15 -19.56 -14.60
N GLN A 155 30.01 -20.25 -14.63
CA GLN A 155 29.38 -20.75 -13.40
C GLN A 155 30.45 -21.56 -12.65
N MET A 156 30.68 -21.26 -11.37
CA MET A 156 31.74 -21.92 -10.59
C MET A 156 31.21 -23.01 -9.66
N TYR A 157 29.92 -22.93 -9.26
CA TYR A 157 29.35 -23.82 -8.25
C TYR A 157 27.90 -24.21 -8.55
N VAL A 158 27.53 -25.45 -8.23
CA VAL A 158 26.15 -25.96 -8.24
C VAL A 158 25.69 -26.24 -6.82
N ILE A 159 24.44 -25.86 -6.51
CA ILE A 159 23.83 -26.08 -5.20
C ILE A 159 22.74 -27.12 -5.33
N LYS A 160 22.95 -28.28 -4.69
CA LYS A 160 21.95 -29.35 -4.62
C LYS A 160 21.14 -29.33 -3.32
N ASN A 161 21.66 -28.75 -2.23
CA ASN A 161 21.03 -28.74 -0.91
C ASN A 161 20.53 -27.32 -0.50
N PRO A 162 19.23 -27.13 -0.22
CA PRO A 162 18.66 -25.87 0.28
C PRO A 162 19.27 -25.35 1.59
N ASP A 163 19.74 -26.23 2.47
CA ASP A 163 20.33 -25.84 3.76
C ASP A 163 21.70 -25.19 3.56
N VAL A 164 22.48 -25.70 2.61
CA VAL A 164 23.78 -25.11 2.22
C VAL A 164 23.58 -23.74 1.59
N TYR A 165 22.51 -23.54 0.81
CA TYR A 165 22.14 -22.22 0.32
C TYR A 165 21.82 -21.27 1.49
N THR A 166 20.99 -21.69 2.43
CA THR A 166 20.62 -20.89 3.61
C THR A 166 21.86 -20.48 4.40
N LEU A 167 22.78 -21.42 4.65
CA LEU A 167 24.03 -21.16 5.35
C LEU A 167 24.93 -20.18 4.58
N LEU A 168 25.10 -20.37 3.27
CA LEU A 168 25.89 -19.47 2.42
C LEU A 168 25.35 -18.05 2.48
N VAL A 169 24.04 -17.89 2.36
CA VAL A 169 23.37 -16.59 2.44
C VAL A 169 23.60 -15.96 3.81
N SER A 170 23.30 -16.68 4.89
CA SER A 170 23.45 -16.20 6.27
C SER A 170 24.88 -15.72 6.54
N LYS A 171 25.88 -16.55 6.23
CA LYS A 171 27.29 -16.21 6.41
C LYS A 171 27.72 -15.05 5.54
N THR A 172 27.25 -14.96 4.30
CA THR A 172 27.57 -13.81 3.42
C THR A 172 26.98 -12.51 3.99
N LEU A 173 25.73 -12.54 4.47
CA LEU A 173 25.08 -11.38 5.09
C LEU A 173 25.79 -10.92 6.37
N GLU A 174 26.21 -11.86 7.21
CA GLU A 174 26.98 -11.62 8.44
C GLU A 174 28.33 -10.95 8.10
N MET A 175 29.11 -11.56 7.21
CA MET A 175 30.43 -11.08 6.84
C MET A 175 30.39 -9.72 6.15
N MET A 176 29.41 -9.49 5.28
CA MET A 176 29.23 -8.18 4.64
C MET A 176 28.82 -7.10 5.63
N SER A 177 28.00 -7.42 6.63
CA SER A 177 27.65 -6.47 7.69
C SER A 177 28.89 -6.03 8.48
N LEU A 178 29.75 -6.98 8.85
CA LEU A 178 31.02 -6.70 9.53
C LEU A 178 31.98 -5.89 8.66
N PHE A 179 32.13 -6.25 7.39
CA PHE A 179 32.97 -5.52 6.44
C PHE A 179 32.52 -4.06 6.25
N LEU A 180 31.22 -3.84 6.10
CA LEU A 180 30.64 -2.50 5.95
C LEU A 180 30.66 -1.67 7.23
N LYS A 181 30.74 -2.33 8.39
CA LYS A 181 30.95 -1.66 9.68
C LYS A 181 32.37 -1.11 9.81
N GLN A 182 33.37 -1.82 9.27
CA GLN A 182 34.76 -1.36 9.27
C GLN A 182 35.01 -0.28 8.21
N ASN A 183 34.45 -0.43 7.02
CA ASN A 183 34.63 0.53 5.91
C ASN A 183 33.49 1.54 5.93
N THR A 184 33.67 2.64 6.66
CA THR A 184 32.65 3.70 6.77
C THR A 184 32.80 4.75 5.66
N LEU A 185 31.70 5.40 5.28
CA LEU A 185 31.66 6.47 4.27
C LEU A 185 32.41 7.77 4.68
N SER A 186 33.28 7.72 5.68
CA SER A 186 34.08 8.85 6.18
C SER A 186 35.53 8.85 5.66
N GLU A 187 35.90 7.87 4.84
CA GLU A 187 37.25 7.71 4.29
C GLU A 187 37.45 8.52 2.99
N SER A 188 38.68 8.59 2.48
CA SER A 188 38.99 9.29 1.23
C SER A 188 38.16 8.77 0.05
N PRO A 189 37.84 9.60 -0.96
CA PRO A 189 37.01 9.20 -2.10
C PRO A 189 37.56 7.98 -2.85
N ASP A 190 38.89 7.83 -2.92
CA ASP A 190 39.54 6.68 -3.57
C ASP A 190 39.35 5.38 -2.79
N ALA A 191 39.40 5.44 -1.45
CA ALA A 191 39.11 4.29 -0.58
C ALA A 191 37.64 3.85 -0.75
N ILE A 192 36.71 4.81 -0.76
CA ILE A 192 35.28 4.55 -1.00
C ILE A 192 35.05 3.89 -2.36
N ALA A 193 35.70 4.38 -3.43
CA ALA A 193 35.54 3.82 -4.78
C ALA A 193 35.99 2.35 -4.87
N SER A 194 37.09 2.00 -4.20
CA SER A 194 37.64 0.63 -4.19
C SER A 194 36.68 -0.37 -3.51
N VAL A 195 36.04 0.05 -2.43
CA VAL A 195 35.08 -0.74 -1.66
C VAL A 195 33.72 -0.78 -2.38
N ALA A 196 33.30 0.33 -2.99
CA ALA A 196 31.99 0.49 -3.61
C ALA A 196 31.66 -0.58 -4.66
N GLN A 197 32.65 -1.07 -5.42
CA GLN A 197 32.44 -2.15 -6.39
C GLN A 197 32.00 -3.47 -5.72
N ILE A 198 32.64 -3.83 -4.61
CA ILE A 198 32.32 -5.03 -3.82
C ILE A 198 30.92 -4.90 -3.23
N VAL A 199 30.62 -3.75 -2.64
CA VAL A 199 29.33 -3.44 -2.03
C VAL A 199 28.19 -3.46 -3.05
N ARG A 200 28.43 -2.91 -4.25
CA ARG A 200 27.47 -2.94 -5.34
C ARG A 200 27.16 -4.37 -5.78
N LYS A 201 28.17 -5.23 -5.95
CA LYS A 201 27.96 -6.65 -6.31
C LYS A 201 27.08 -7.33 -5.27
N PHE A 202 27.40 -7.16 -3.99
CA PHE A 202 26.59 -7.65 -2.88
C PHE A 202 25.14 -7.18 -2.94
N PHE A 203 24.90 -5.87 -3.07
CA PHE A 203 23.55 -5.30 -3.13
C PHE A 203 22.74 -5.77 -4.33
N SER A 204 23.39 -5.86 -5.49
CA SER A 204 22.75 -6.31 -6.71
C SER A 204 22.29 -7.77 -6.59
N THR A 205 23.11 -8.63 -5.97
CA THR A 205 22.74 -10.01 -5.66
C THR A 205 21.64 -10.08 -4.59
N ALA A 206 21.72 -9.28 -3.52
CA ALA A 206 20.69 -9.23 -2.48
C ALA A 206 19.31 -8.78 -3.02
N ILE A 207 19.29 -7.85 -3.97
CA ILE A 207 18.08 -7.42 -4.70
C ILE A 207 17.44 -8.61 -5.45
N ILE A 208 18.25 -9.41 -6.15
CA ILE A 208 17.76 -10.60 -6.86
C ILE A 208 17.21 -11.62 -5.87
N GLN A 209 17.92 -11.86 -4.76
CA GLN A 209 17.48 -12.76 -3.70
C GLN A 209 16.11 -12.36 -3.14
N LEU A 210 15.92 -11.07 -2.78
CA LEU A 210 14.63 -10.56 -2.34
C LEU A 210 13.56 -10.60 -3.45
N GLY A 211 13.96 -10.50 -4.71
CA GLY A 211 13.07 -10.50 -5.86
C GLY A 211 12.53 -11.88 -6.23
N PHE A 212 13.36 -12.93 -6.13
CA PHE A 212 13.07 -14.27 -6.66
C PHE A 212 13.07 -15.39 -5.60
N ALA A 213 13.93 -15.30 -4.58
CA ALA A 213 14.06 -16.31 -3.52
C ALA A 213 13.25 -15.99 -2.25
N PHE A 214 12.34 -15.01 -2.30
CA PHE A 214 11.52 -14.60 -1.14
C PHE A 214 10.56 -15.67 -0.60
N GLN A 215 10.40 -16.80 -1.29
CA GLN A 215 9.58 -17.92 -0.85
C GLN A 215 10.21 -18.67 0.34
N VAL A 216 11.54 -18.63 0.46
CA VAL A 216 12.24 -19.11 1.66
C VAL A 216 12.14 -18.02 2.72
N PHE A 217 11.14 -18.15 3.59
CA PHE A 217 10.75 -17.09 4.50
C PHE A 217 11.85 -16.66 5.46
N ASP A 218 12.65 -17.61 5.96
CA ASP A 218 13.72 -17.31 6.91
C ASP A 218 14.86 -16.55 6.23
N ILE A 219 15.28 -16.98 5.04
CA ILE A 219 16.25 -16.26 4.21
C ILE A 219 15.78 -14.85 3.89
N CYS A 220 14.53 -14.70 3.45
CA CYS A 220 13.95 -13.40 3.12
C CYS A 220 13.99 -12.46 4.34
N ARG A 221 13.60 -12.97 5.51
CA ARG A 221 13.62 -12.21 6.76
C ARG A 221 15.03 -11.85 7.20
N GLU A 222 15.96 -12.79 7.17
CA GLU A 222 17.36 -12.58 7.55
C GLU A 222 18.04 -11.56 6.63
N THR A 223 17.78 -11.66 5.33
CA THR A 223 18.23 -10.67 4.34
C THR A 223 17.71 -9.28 4.67
N LEU A 224 16.40 -9.14 4.93
CA LEU A 224 15.82 -7.85 5.31
C LEU A 224 16.40 -7.31 6.61
N ILE A 225 16.62 -8.16 7.62
CA ILE A 225 17.20 -7.75 8.91
C ILE A 225 18.64 -7.25 8.73
N SER A 226 19.49 -8.03 8.03
CA SER A 226 20.89 -7.65 7.78
C SER A 226 20.99 -6.35 6.98
N LEU A 227 20.18 -6.20 5.92
CA LEU A 227 20.14 -4.97 5.12
C LEU A 227 19.56 -3.77 5.88
N SER A 228 18.75 -4.00 6.92
CA SER A 228 18.21 -2.94 7.78
C SER A 228 19.22 -2.45 8.83
N SER A 229 20.41 -3.06 8.93
CA SER A 229 21.43 -2.59 9.85
C SER A 229 21.89 -1.17 9.49
N PRO A 230 22.17 -0.29 10.48
CA PRO A 230 22.49 1.12 10.21
C PRO A 230 23.70 1.32 9.28
N HIS A 231 24.71 0.46 9.39
CA HIS A 231 25.92 0.54 8.57
C HIS A 231 25.64 0.19 7.10
N VAL A 232 24.89 -0.90 6.87
CA VAL A 232 24.53 -1.33 5.52
C VAL A 232 23.58 -0.32 4.86
N MET A 233 22.61 0.19 5.61
CA MET A 233 21.64 1.15 5.09
C MET A 233 22.28 2.47 4.63
N LYS A 234 23.32 2.94 5.32
CA LYS A 234 24.07 4.14 4.90
C LYS A 234 24.63 3.99 3.49
N TRP A 235 25.22 2.83 3.20
CA TRP A 235 25.71 2.49 1.87
C TRP A 235 24.55 2.38 0.87
N ILE A 236 23.45 1.71 1.23
CA ILE A 236 22.27 1.61 0.36
C ILE A 236 21.76 3.00 -0.05
N ALA A 237 21.63 3.94 0.90
CA ALA A 237 21.07 5.27 0.66
C ALA A 237 21.85 6.08 -0.38
N VAL A 238 23.17 5.92 -0.39
CA VAL A 238 24.11 6.68 -1.22
C VAL A 238 24.21 6.15 -2.66
N PHE A 239 23.83 4.90 -2.94
CA PHE A 239 23.81 4.35 -4.30
C PHE A 239 22.54 4.75 -5.07
N LYS A 240 22.61 5.80 -5.89
CA LYS A 240 21.46 6.39 -6.61
C LYS A 240 20.61 5.39 -7.43
N ASN A 241 21.23 4.43 -8.11
CA ASN A 241 20.49 3.47 -8.94
C ASN A 241 19.98 2.26 -8.14
N THR A 242 20.76 1.81 -7.16
CA THR A 242 20.49 0.61 -6.37
C THR A 242 19.43 0.87 -5.31
N ASN A 243 19.43 2.06 -4.69
CA ASN A 243 18.47 2.45 -3.67
C ASN A 243 17.01 2.35 -4.17
N ASN A 244 16.74 2.83 -5.38
CA ASN A 244 15.43 2.82 -5.99
C ASN A 244 14.95 1.40 -6.27
N GLN A 245 15.85 0.47 -6.58
CA GLN A 245 15.50 -0.94 -6.77
C GLN A 245 15.14 -1.62 -5.44
N PHE A 246 15.91 -1.37 -4.38
CA PHE A 246 15.55 -1.83 -3.04
C PHE A 246 14.18 -1.31 -2.63
N VAL A 247 13.94 0.00 -2.74
CA VAL A 247 12.62 0.59 -2.43
C VAL A 247 11.52 -0.09 -3.25
N LYS A 248 11.73 -0.32 -4.56
CA LYS A 248 10.71 -0.96 -5.41
C LYS A 248 10.33 -2.37 -4.94
N ILE A 249 11.32 -3.20 -4.59
CA ILE A 249 11.11 -4.58 -4.17
C ILE A 249 10.55 -4.64 -2.76
N VAL A 250 11.15 -3.89 -1.83
CA VAL A 250 10.73 -3.91 -0.42
C VAL A 250 9.30 -3.38 -0.26
N CYS A 251 8.89 -2.35 -1.01
CA CYS A 251 7.48 -1.93 -1.05
C CYS A 251 6.56 -3.03 -1.60
N SER A 252 7.02 -3.79 -2.62
CA SER A 252 6.26 -4.91 -3.19
C SER A 252 6.09 -6.05 -2.18
N LEU A 253 7.17 -6.41 -1.48
CA LEU A 253 7.16 -7.40 -0.40
C LEU A 253 6.27 -6.94 0.77
N LEU A 254 6.38 -5.69 1.20
CA LEU A 254 5.53 -5.11 2.24
C LEU A 254 4.03 -5.26 1.90
N SER A 255 3.67 -5.08 0.62
CA SER A 255 2.28 -5.11 0.16
C SER A 255 1.76 -6.53 -0.10
N GLY A 256 2.63 -7.40 -0.63
CA GLY A 256 2.23 -8.68 -1.22
C GLY A 256 2.69 -9.95 -0.47
N HIS A 257 3.69 -9.88 0.41
CA HIS A 257 4.27 -11.08 1.03
C HIS A 257 3.27 -11.79 1.97
N PRO A 258 3.14 -13.13 2.00
CA PRO A 258 2.10 -13.81 2.79
C PRO A 258 2.40 -13.86 4.29
N GLN A 259 3.64 -13.64 4.71
CA GLN A 259 4.04 -13.71 6.11
C GLN A 259 4.04 -12.32 6.76
N LYS A 260 3.41 -12.20 7.94
CA LYS A 260 3.37 -10.97 8.74
C LYS A 260 4.77 -10.48 9.13
N ALA A 261 5.64 -11.38 9.61
CA ALA A 261 6.98 -11.04 10.07
C ALA A 261 7.84 -10.41 8.96
N ALA A 262 7.79 -10.95 7.74
CA ALA A 262 8.51 -10.35 6.61
C ALA A 262 8.00 -8.94 6.27
N ARG A 263 6.67 -8.70 6.31
CA ARG A 263 6.11 -7.35 6.11
C ARG A 263 6.60 -6.36 7.18
N ILE A 264 6.71 -6.79 8.43
CA ILE A 264 7.25 -5.96 9.53
C ILE A 264 8.74 -5.66 9.29
N ASN A 265 9.53 -6.64 8.87
CA ASN A 265 10.94 -6.42 8.51
C ASN A 265 11.08 -5.47 7.31
N CYS A 266 10.15 -5.51 6.34
CA CYS A 266 10.09 -4.52 5.26
C CYS A 266 9.82 -3.11 5.81
N LEU A 267 8.92 -2.95 6.78
CA LEU A 267 8.69 -1.64 7.43
C LEU A 267 9.97 -1.14 8.11
N GLN A 268 10.65 -2.00 8.88
CA GLN A 268 11.90 -1.66 9.55
C GLN A 268 12.97 -1.19 8.56
N PHE A 269 13.13 -1.91 7.44
CA PHE A 269 14.02 -1.50 6.35
C PHE A 269 13.68 -0.09 5.83
N LEU A 270 12.40 0.17 5.54
CA LEU A 270 11.97 1.46 4.97
C LEU A 270 12.08 2.61 5.99
N GLN A 271 11.85 2.34 7.28
CA GLN A 271 12.04 3.32 8.36
C GLN A 271 13.52 3.69 8.53
N GLN A 272 14.41 2.70 8.48
CA GLN A 272 15.85 2.95 8.56
C GLN A 272 16.35 3.67 7.30
N TYR A 273 15.85 3.30 6.12
CA TYR A 273 16.13 4.01 4.86
C TYR A 273 15.70 5.48 4.94
N LEU A 274 14.48 5.75 5.40
CA LEU A 274 13.98 7.11 5.61
C LEU A 274 14.82 7.90 6.62
N THR A 275 15.35 7.24 7.65
CA THR A 275 16.24 7.86 8.64
C THR A 275 17.55 8.29 8.00
N CYS A 276 18.14 7.44 7.14
CA CYS A 276 19.34 7.77 6.36
C CYS A 276 19.08 8.91 5.36
N LEU A 277 17.93 8.97 4.70
CA LEU A 277 17.60 10.06 3.77
C LEU A 277 17.50 11.43 4.45
N LYS A 278 17.11 11.46 5.73
CA LYS A 278 17.05 12.71 6.51
C LYS A 278 18.41 13.20 6.98
N ASP A 279 19.44 12.34 6.96
CA ASP A 279 20.79 12.72 7.33
C ASP A 279 21.46 13.46 6.17
N SER A 280 21.40 14.80 6.22
CA SER A 280 21.97 15.65 5.19
C SER A 280 23.47 15.39 4.95
N LYS A 281 24.22 14.98 5.97
CA LYS A 281 25.68 14.72 5.85
C LYS A 281 25.98 13.43 5.09
N LEU A 282 25.07 12.46 5.14
CA LEU A 282 25.23 11.21 4.41
C LEU A 282 24.98 11.42 2.92
N ILE A 283 23.91 12.16 2.59
CA ILE A 283 23.43 12.33 1.21
C ILE A 283 24.35 13.22 0.37
N THR A 284 25.20 14.05 0.99
CA THR A 284 26.23 14.81 0.27
C THR A 284 27.18 13.90 -0.51
N THR A 285 27.40 12.67 -0.06
CA THR A 285 28.14 11.68 -0.85
C THR A 285 27.14 10.90 -1.69
N GLN A 286 27.32 10.89 -3.01
CA GLN A 286 26.56 10.05 -3.93
C GLN A 286 27.49 9.10 -4.67
N LEU A 287 27.07 7.84 -4.77
CA LEU A 287 27.75 6.83 -5.56
C LEU A 287 26.94 6.56 -6.82
N PHE A 288 27.52 6.92 -7.96
CA PHE A 288 26.92 6.70 -9.26
C PHE A 288 27.84 5.87 -10.13
N GLN A 289 27.24 5.01 -10.95
CA GLN A 289 27.97 4.31 -12.00
C GLN A 289 27.25 4.58 -13.32
N PRO A 290 27.93 5.22 -14.29
CA PRO A 290 27.40 5.39 -15.64
C PRO A 290 27.11 4.05 -16.28
N LYS A 291 26.15 4.01 -17.21
CA LYS A 291 25.85 2.79 -17.99
C LYS A 291 27.05 2.36 -18.86
N SER A 292 27.95 3.29 -19.19
CA SER A 292 29.11 3.10 -20.07
C SER A 292 30.43 2.80 -19.34
N SER A 293 30.49 2.81 -18.01
CA SER A 293 31.74 2.63 -17.26
C SER A 293 31.61 1.61 -16.13
N TYR A 294 32.68 0.85 -15.90
CA TYR A 294 32.78 -0.13 -14.81
C TYR A 294 33.13 0.51 -13.45
N LEU A 295 33.58 1.77 -13.45
CA LEU A 295 34.01 2.48 -12.26
C LEU A 295 32.81 3.13 -11.55
N VAL A 296 32.84 3.08 -10.22
CA VAL A 296 31.88 3.81 -9.38
C VAL A 296 32.47 5.18 -9.11
N ASN A 297 31.77 6.21 -9.60
CA ASN A 297 32.15 7.60 -9.37
C ASN A 297 31.58 8.06 -8.03
N VAL A 298 32.44 8.66 -7.21
CA VAL A 298 32.06 9.34 -5.97
C VAL A 298 31.83 10.80 -6.29
N ILE A 299 30.60 11.28 -6.11
CA ILE A 299 30.24 12.68 -6.32
C ILE A 299 29.97 13.29 -4.95
N GLN A 300 30.66 14.38 -4.64
CA GLN A 300 30.31 15.23 -3.50
C GLN A 300 29.35 16.33 -3.95
N LEU A 301 28.16 16.30 -3.39
CA LEU A 301 27.09 17.25 -3.65
C LEU A 301 27.19 18.45 -2.71
N THR A 302 26.73 19.60 -3.21
CA THR A 302 26.46 20.75 -2.36
C THR A 302 25.30 20.45 -1.40
N VAL A 303 25.17 21.23 -0.33
CA VAL A 303 24.08 21.05 0.66
C VAL A 303 22.69 21.22 0.02
N THR A 304 22.56 22.11 -0.97
CA THR A 304 21.31 22.33 -1.71
C THR A 304 20.95 21.13 -2.58
N ASP A 305 21.93 20.59 -3.32
CA ASP A 305 21.72 19.43 -4.20
C ASP A 305 21.45 18.16 -3.38
N ALA A 306 22.15 17.97 -2.27
CA ALA A 306 21.91 16.86 -1.35
C ALA A 306 20.46 16.88 -0.80
N LYS A 307 19.94 18.08 -0.47
CA LYS A 307 18.55 18.24 -0.04
C LYS A 307 17.56 17.94 -1.17
N ALA A 308 17.85 18.35 -2.40
CA ALA A 308 17.02 18.05 -3.57
C ALA A 308 16.96 16.54 -3.83
N VAL A 309 18.10 15.85 -3.81
CA VAL A 309 18.19 14.39 -3.98
C VAL A 309 17.47 13.65 -2.85
N SER A 310 17.62 14.09 -1.60
CA SER A 310 16.87 13.52 -0.47
C SER A 310 15.36 13.67 -0.66
N ASN A 311 14.89 14.86 -1.05
CA ASN A 311 13.47 15.11 -1.30
C ASN A 311 12.93 14.25 -2.44
N GLU A 312 13.68 14.09 -3.53
CA GLU A 312 13.33 13.22 -4.65
C GLU A 312 13.20 11.75 -4.21
N ALA A 313 14.18 11.25 -3.46
CA ALA A 313 14.18 9.89 -2.93
C ALA A 313 13.02 9.64 -1.96
N ILE A 314 12.69 10.60 -1.09
CA ILE A 314 11.52 10.54 -0.19
C ILE A 314 10.23 10.52 -1.01
N ASN A 315 10.09 11.38 -2.01
CA ASN A 315 8.91 11.41 -2.88
C ASN A 315 8.74 10.11 -3.66
N PHE A 316 9.85 9.53 -4.13
CA PHE A 316 9.87 8.23 -4.78
C PHE A 316 9.42 7.11 -3.84
N LEU A 317 9.93 7.09 -2.59
CA LEU A 317 9.52 6.14 -1.55
C LEU A 317 8.02 6.22 -1.28
N LEU A 318 7.50 7.42 -1.03
CA LEU A 318 6.07 7.65 -0.81
C LEU A 318 5.23 7.13 -1.99
N GLN A 319 5.57 7.57 -3.20
CA GLN A 319 4.86 7.15 -4.40
C GLN A 319 4.91 5.64 -4.60
N ARG A 320 6.05 5.00 -4.34
CA ARG A 320 6.23 3.57 -4.54
C ARG A 320 5.47 2.74 -3.50
N CYS A 321 5.49 3.12 -2.24
CA CYS A 321 4.69 2.50 -1.18
C CYS A 321 3.20 2.52 -1.54
N TYR A 322 2.67 3.70 -1.85
CA TYR A 322 1.27 3.90 -2.22
C TYR A 322 0.86 3.05 -3.43
N ARG A 323 1.62 3.14 -4.53
CA ARG A 323 1.33 2.40 -5.77
C ARG A 323 1.38 0.89 -5.58
N SER A 324 2.37 0.41 -4.84
CA SER A 324 2.54 -1.03 -4.59
C SER A 324 1.37 -1.61 -3.79
N GLN A 325 0.92 -0.89 -2.75
CA GLN A 325 -0.18 -1.36 -1.91
C GLN A 325 -1.51 -1.43 -2.69
N ILE A 326 -1.83 -0.37 -3.44
CA ILE A 326 -3.03 -0.35 -4.30
C ILE A 326 -2.99 -1.49 -5.31
N LYS A 327 -1.83 -1.70 -5.95
CA LYS A 327 -1.64 -2.77 -6.93
C LYS A 327 -1.81 -4.16 -6.33
N ALA A 328 -1.31 -4.39 -5.11
CA ALA A 328 -1.45 -5.66 -4.43
C ALA A 328 -2.91 -6.00 -4.13
N VAL A 329 -3.70 -4.98 -3.73
CA VAL A 329 -5.11 -5.10 -3.36
C VAL A 329 -6.04 -5.32 -4.57
N TYR A 330 -5.66 -4.90 -5.78
CA TYR A 330 -6.44 -5.19 -6.99
C TYR A 330 -6.68 -6.68 -7.28
N ASN A 331 -5.83 -7.57 -6.75
CA ASN A 331 -6.04 -9.02 -6.86
C ASN A 331 -7.23 -9.53 -6.02
N GLY A 332 -7.89 -8.65 -5.27
CA GLY A 332 -9.07 -8.95 -4.47
C GLY A 332 -8.77 -9.11 -2.98
N LEU A 333 -9.68 -8.59 -2.16
CA LEU A 333 -9.68 -8.78 -0.72
C LEU A 333 -10.45 -10.05 -0.36
N THR A 334 -9.87 -10.89 0.48
CA THR A 334 -10.47 -12.12 0.99
C THR A 334 -10.21 -12.21 2.49
N PHE A 335 -10.96 -13.04 3.22
CA PHE A 335 -10.71 -13.23 4.64
C PHE A 335 -9.31 -13.75 4.96
N LYS A 336 -8.69 -14.50 4.03
CA LYS A 336 -7.34 -15.04 4.20
C LYS A 336 -6.27 -13.95 4.17
N ASN A 337 -6.43 -12.95 3.31
CA ASN A 337 -5.45 -11.88 3.12
C ASN A 337 -5.82 -10.55 3.82
N PHE A 338 -7.05 -10.43 4.34
CA PHE A 338 -7.55 -9.23 5.00
C PHE A 338 -6.61 -8.71 6.09
N GLY A 339 -6.22 -9.57 7.03
CA GLY A 339 -5.33 -9.20 8.13
C GLY A 339 -3.93 -8.78 7.67
N LEU A 340 -3.46 -9.29 6.52
CA LEU A 340 -2.18 -8.92 5.94
C LEU A 340 -2.25 -7.55 5.27
N PHE A 341 -3.30 -7.26 4.52
CA PHE A 341 -3.49 -5.94 3.93
C PHE A 341 -3.70 -4.87 4.99
N LYS A 342 -4.46 -5.17 6.05
CA LYS A 342 -4.61 -4.23 7.18
C LYS A 342 -3.29 -3.95 7.89
N LEU A 343 -2.43 -4.95 8.03
CA LEU A 343 -1.07 -4.77 8.55
C LEU A 343 -0.26 -3.83 7.64
N SER A 344 -0.22 -4.08 6.33
CA SER A 344 0.51 -3.23 5.38
C SER A 344 0.00 -1.79 5.37
N GLN A 345 -1.33 -1.61 5.41
CA GLN A 345 -1.94 -0.29 5.54
C GLN A 345 -1.42 0.44 6.79
N ASN A 346 -1.43 -0.23 7.95
CA ASN A 346 -0.93 0.34 9.20
C ASN A 346 0.57 0.67 9.14
N CYS A 347 1.38 -0.21 8.56
CA CYS A 347 2.82 0.00 8.36
C CYS A 347 3.08 1.22 7.46
N ILE A 348 2.35 1.36 6.35
CA ILE A 348 2.47 2.52 5.45
C ILE A 348 2.07 3.80 6.15
N THR A 349 0.96 3.79 6.90
CA THR A 349 0.53 4.95 7.68
C THR A 349 1.57 5.36 8.73
N GLU A 350 2.19 4.38 9.41
CA GLU A 350 3.27 4.62 10.38
C GLU A 350 4.52 5.20 9.70
N LEU A 351 4.95 4.62 8.57
CA LEU A 351 6.06 5.15 7.78
C LEU A 351 5.82 6.62 7.39
N TYR A 352 4.62 6.94 6.94
CA TYR A 352 4.27 8.30 6.50
C TYR A 352 4.25 9.30 7.66
N SER A 353 3.93 8.84 8.87
CA SER A 353 3.95 9.69 10.08
C SER A 353 5.36 10.18 10.40
N ALA A 354 6.40 9.45 9.97
CA ALA A 354 7.79 9.82 10.15
C ALA A 354 8.34 10.74 9.03
N VAL A 355 7.60 10.99 7.94
CA VAL A 355 8.12 11.73 6.78
C VAL A 355 8.11 13.25 7.02
N PRO A 356 9.08 14.03 6.48
CA PRO A 356 9.03 15.49 6.54
C PRO A 356 7.73 16.06 5.99
N TYR A 357 7.20 17.09 6.68
CA TYR A 357 5.90 17.67 6.37
C TYR A 357 5.74 18.12 4.90
N PRO A 358 6.69 18.84 4.27
CA PRO A 358 6.52 19.32 2.90
C PRO A 358 6.29 18.19 1.89
N ASN A 359 7.13 17.14 1.94
CA ASN A 359 7.00 15.97 1.05
C ASN A 359 5.68 15.25 1.28
N LEU A 360 5.31 15.04 2.55
CA LEU A 360 4.07 14.35 2.92
C LEU A 360 2.84 15.13 2.42
N TYR A 361 2.78 16.44 2.70
CA TYR A 361 1.66 17.29 2.30
C TYR A 361 1.46 17.28 0.79
N THR A 362 2.53 17.54 0.02
CA THR A 362 2.47 17.56 -1.44
C THR A 362 2.03 16.21 -2.00
N HIS A 363 2.52 15.10 -1.44
CA HIS A 363 2.15 13.76 -1.88
C HIS A 363 0.67 13.44 -1.59
N VAL A 364 0.21 13.70 -0.36
CA VAL A 364 -1.19 13.47 0.05
C VAL A 364 -2.14 14.33 -0.77
N PHE A 365 -1.84 15.62 -0.92
CA PHE A 365 -2.66 16.55 -1.71
C PHE A 365 -2.82 16.08 -3.16
N ARG A 366 -1.70 15.76 -3.83
CA ARG A 366 -1.73 15.26 -5.22
C ARG A 366 -2.56 13.98 -5.32
N SER A 367 -2.37 13.05 -4.39
CA SER A 367 -3.11 11.79 -4.42
C SER A 367 -4.61 11.97 -4.16
N ILE A 368 -5.02 12.85 -3.24
CA ILE A 368 -6.45 13.12 -3.00
C ILE A 368 -7.07 13.77 -4.24
N ARG A 369 -6.37 14.71 -4.87
CA ARG A 369 -6.79 15.33 -6.13
C ARG A 369 -6.97 14.28 -7.22
N ASP A 370 -6.03 13.35 -7.36
CA ASP A 370 -6.09 12.25 -8.34
C ASP A 370 -7.32 11.36 -8.11
N LEU A 371 -7.67 11.06 -6.85
CA LEU A 371 -8.90 10.33 -6.51
C LEU A 371 -10.16 11.13 -6.91
N GLY A 372 -10.16 12.45 -6.70
CA GLY A 372 -11.23 13.33 -7.16
C GLY A 372 -11.40 13.31 -8.68
N MET A 373 -10.29 13.31 -9.43
CA MET A 373 -10.31 13.19 -10.89
C MET A 373 -10.86 11.85 -11.36
N ASN A 374 -10.53 10.75 -10.67
CA ASN A 374 -11.10 9.43 -10.97
C ASN A 374 -12.63 9.41 -10.78
N ILE A 375 -13.15 10.06 -9.73
CA ILE A 375 -14.60 10.19 -9.52
C ILE A 375 -15.25 11.03 -10.63
N ARG A 376 -14.64 12.16 -10.99
CA ARG A 376 -15.16 13.02 -12.06
C ARG A 376 -15.27 12.25 -13.38
N ARG A 377 -14.25 11.45 -13.72
CA ARG A 377 -14.28 10.58 -14.90
C ARG A 377 -15.45 9.60 -14.86
N GLU A 378 -15.60 8.85 -13.76
CA GLU A 378 -16.69 7.88 -13.62
C GLU A 378 -18.08 8.54 -13.67
N TRP A 379 -18.25 9.70 -13.05
CA TRP A 379 -19.49 10.48 -13.12
C TRP A 379 -19.79 10.96 -14.54
N THR A 380 -18.80 11.45 -15.27
CA THR A 380 -18.98 11.90 -16.65
C THR A 380 -19.31 10.72 -17.57
N THR A 381 -18.65 9.57 -17.41
CA THR A 381 -18.93 8.36 -18.19
C THR A 381 -20.33 7.81 -17.89
N ALA A 382 -20.77 7.83 -16.62
CA ALA A 382 -22.11 7.37 -16.25
C ALA A 382 -23.24 8.24 -16.85
N ASN A 383 -22.95 9.52 -17.14
CA ASN A 383 -23.93 10.48 -17.65
C ASN A 383 -23.83 10.74 -19.17
N LYS A 384 -22.80 10.23 -19.86
CA LYS A 384 -22.69 10.31 -21.33
C LYS A 384 -23.35 9.09 -21.99
N LYS A 385 -24.19 9.32 -23.01
CA LYS A 385 -24.86 8.26 -23.79
C LYS A 385 -23.97 7.56 -24.83
N GLN A 386 -22.78 8.09 -25.11
CA GLN A 386 -21.77 7.45 -25.95
C GLN A 386 -20.39 7.51 -25.29
N PRO A 387 -19.62 6.41 -25.28
CA PRO A 387 -18.22 6.44 -24.87
C PRO A 387 -17.39 7.08 -25.99
N ASP A 388 -16.89 8.31 -25.77
CA ASP A 388 -15.85 8.88 -26.62
C ASP A 388 -14.59 8.00 -26.50
N PRO A 389 -14.10 7.41 -27.60
CA PRO A 389 -12.79 6.79 -27.60
C PRO A 389 -11.73 7.90 -27.66
N LEU A 390 -10.73 7.80 -26.80
CA LEU A 390 -9.40 8.41 -26.97
C LEU A 390 -9.34 9.95 -26.88
N ASN A 391 -9.17 10.44 -25.66
CA ASN A 391 -8.16 11.47 -25.36
C ASN A 391 -7.46 11.03 -24.08
N ASP A 392 -6.60 10.02 -24.22
CA ASP A 392 -5.76 9.49 -23.14
C ASP A 392 -4.55 10.43 -22.98
N ASP A 393 -4.83 11.65 -22.53
CA ASP A 393 -3.84 12.69 -22.34
C ASP A 393 -2.88 12.31 -21.21
N LYS A 394 -1.61 12.14 -21.60
CA LYS A 394 -0.27 12.29 -20.97
C LYS A 394 -0.12 12.70 -19.49
N ASN A 395 -1.12 12.59 -18.63
CA ASN A 395 -1.02 12.82 -17.20
C ASN A 395 -0.81 11.49 -16.48
N ARG A 396 0.42 11.26 -16.01
CA ARG A 396 0.96 10.10 -15.24
C ARG A 396 0.24 9.76 -13.91
N SER A 397 -1.02 10.15 -13.76
CA SER A 397 -1.86 9.86 -12.59
C SER A 397 -2.44 8.45 -12.66
N LEU A 398 -2.59 7.78 -11.51
CA LEU A 398 -3.20 6.44 -11.49
C LEU A 398 -4.69 6.54 -11.76
N THR A 399 -5.11 6.03 -12.93
CA THR A 399 -6.51 5.76 -13.22
C THR A 399 -6.98 4.55 -12.38
N ILE A 400 -7.85 4.81 -11.41
CA ILE A 400 -8.42 3.81 -10.49
C ILE A 400 -9.94 3.85 -10.66
N ALA A 401 -10.57 2.70 -10.94
CA ALA A 401 -12.04 2.61 -10.95
C ALA A 401 -12.59 2.91 -9.54
N VAL A 402 -13.63 3.75 -9.42
CA VAL A 402 -14.09 4.24 -8.10
C VAL A 402 -14.65 3.11 -7.27
N CYS A 403 -15.54 2.29 -7.84
CA CYS A 403 -16.05 1.09 -7.15
C CYS A 403 -15.08 -0.10 -7.29
N SER A 404 -13.88 0.03 -6.73
CA SER A 404 -12.83 -0.99 -6.70
C SER A 404 -12.08 -1.05 -5.36
N TRP A 405 -11.42 -2.17 -5.09
CA TRP A 405 -10.63 -2.34 -3.87
C TRP A 405 -9.42 -1.40 -3.85
N GLY A 406 -8.84 -1.08 -5.01
CA GLY A 406 -7.75 -0.11 -5.11
C GLY A 406 -8.17 1.29 -4.64
N PHE A 407 -9.41 1.71 -4.95
CA PHE A 407 -9.96 2.98 -4.49
C PHE A 407 -10.22 2.98 -2.98
N ILE A 408 -10.87 1.93 -2.46
CA ILE A 408 -11.10 1.78 -1.01
C ILE A 408 -9.78 1.78 -0.24
N GLU A 409 -8.77 1.06 -0.72
CA GLU A 409 -7.45 1.03 -0.09
C GLU A 409 -6.78 2.41 -0.10
N ALA A 410 -6.87 3.14 -1.22
CA ALA A 410 -6.37 4.51 -1.29
C ALA A 410 -7.03 5.42 -0.24
N ILE A 411 -8.37 5.38 -0.14
CA ILE A 411 -9.12 6.13 0.88
C ILE A 411 -8.68 5.72 2.29
N ASN A 412 -8.59 4.42 2.55
CA ASN A 412 -8.20 3.89 3.85
C ASN A 412 -6.79 4.32 4.27
N ILE A 413 -5.82 4.35 3.35
CA ILE A 413 -4.48 4.87 3.61
C ILE A 413 -4.56 6.35 4.00
N TRP A 414 -5.26 7.17 3.22
CA TRP A 414 -5.33 8.62 3.48
C TRP A 414 -6.10 8.97 4.73
N VAL A 415 -7.21 8.27 5.02
CA VAL A 415 -7.90 8.39 6.31
C VAL A 415 -6.93 8.05 7.44
N GLY A 416 -6.21 6.94 7.36
CA GLY A 416 -5.23 6.55 8.39
C GLY A 416 -4.14 7.61 8.59
N VAL A 417 -3.58 8.15 7.50
CA VAL A 417 -2.51 9.15 7.54
C VAL A 417 -3.02 10.46 8.11
N VAL A 418 -4.14 10.99 7.60
CA VAL A 418 -4.71 12.27 8.04
C VAL A 418 -5.15 12.17 9.52
N SER A 419 -5.82 11.09 9.90
CA SER A 419 -6.23 10.85 11.30
C SER A 419 -5.06 10.80 12.29
N ARG A 420 -3.88 10.33 11.88
CA ARG A 420 -2.68 10.29 12.75
C ARG A 420 -1.82 11.54 12.67
N SER A 421 -2.04 12.39 11.66
CA SER A 421 -1.20 13.57 11.40
C SER A 421 -1.55 14.78 12.27
N LYS A 422 -2.53 14.65 13.18
CA LYS A 422 -3.03 15.73 14.05
C LYS A 422 -3.31 16.97 13.18
N ASP A 423 -2.68 18.10 13.53
CA ASP A 423 -2.92 19.40 12.91
C ASP A 423 -2.13 19.61 11.61
N LYS A 424 -1.15 18.74 11.29
CA LYS A 424 -0.29 18.93 10.11
C LYS A 424 -1.06 18.89 8.80
N LEU A 425 -2.05 18.00 8.70
CA LEU A 425 -2.82 17.77 7.47
C LEU A 425 -4.29 18.23 7.60
N GLU A 426 -4.59 19.13 8.54
CA GLU A 426 -5.97 19.55 8.83
C GLU A 426 -6.66 20.14 7.59
N THR A 427 -5.93 20.91 6.78
CA THR A 427 -6.43 21.51 5.54
C THR A 427 -6.84 20.48 4.48
N LEU A 428 -6.38 19.23 4.59
CA LEU A 428 -6.71 18.14 3.66
C LEU A 428 -7.94 17.32 4.08
N ILE A 429 -8.48 17.56 5.29
CA ILE A 429 -9.67 16.86 5.78
C ILE A 429 -10.87 17.14 4.87
N TYR A 430 -11.16 18.41 4.60
CA TYR A 430 -12.31 18.78 3.78
C TYR A 430 -12.21 18.27 2.32
N PRO A 431 -11.06 18.40 1.62
CA PRO A 431 -10.85 17.73 0.34
C PRO A 431 -11.09 16.22 0.38
N LEU A 432 -10.59 15.52 1.41
CA LEU A 432 -10.78 14.06 1.53
C LEU A 432 -12.25 13.69 1.76
N VAL A 433 -12.95 14.40 2.65
CA VAL A 433 -14.39 14.22 2.89
C VAL A 433 -15.19 14.47 1.61
N THR A 434 -14.82 15.49 0.84
CA THR A 434 -15.48 15.82 -0.43
C THR A 434 -15.32 14.70 -1.45
N VAL A 435 -14.12 14.15 -1.58
CA VAL A 435 -13.84 13.00 -2.47
C VAL A 435 -14.66 11.78 -2.04
N ILE A 436 -14.63 11.41 -0.75
CA ILE A 436 -15.38 10.24 -0.26
C ILE A 436 -16.88 10.43 -0.44
N THR A 437 -17.42 11.60 -0.09
CA THR A 437 -18.86 11.89 -0.21
C THR A 437 -19.31 11.91 -1.68
N SER A 438 -18.46 12.40 -2.58
CA SER A 438 -18.74 12.38 -4.02
C SER A 438 -18.79 10.95 -4.55
N ALA A 439 -17.84 10.09 -4.15
CA ALA A 439 -17.84 8.66 -4.51
C ALA A 439 -19.09 7.93 -4.00
N ILE A 440 -19.56 8.27 -2.79
CA ILE A 440 -20.83 7.79 -2.25
C ILE A 440 -21.99 8.23 -3.15
N LYS A 441 -22.11 9.53 -3.45
CA LYS A 441 -23.21 10.08 -4.26
C LYS A 441 -23.34 9.40 -5.63
N VAL A 442 -22.21 9.12 -6.30
CA VAL A 442 -22.20 8.41 -7.60
C VAL A 442 -22.82 7.01 -7.50
N ASN A 443 -22.61 6.33 -6.38
CA ASN A 443 -22.99 4.92 -6.20
C ASN A 443 -24.24 4.72 -5.34
N LEU A 444 -24.79 5.78 -4.75
CA LEU A 444 -25.82 5.69 -3.71
C LEU A 444 -27.14 5.10 -4.21
N GLN A 445 -27.52 5.40 -5.45
CA GLN A 445 -28.74 4.89 -6.08
C GLN A 445 -28.61 3.43 -6.52
N ASN A 446 -27.38 2.90 -6.60
CA ASN A 446 -27.13 1.54 -7.05
C ASN A 446 -27.02 0.61 -5.85
N LEU A 447 -28.09 -0.15 -5.58
CA LEU A 447 -28.14 -1.13 -4.50
C LEU A 447 -26.98 -2.15 -4.57
N ASN A 448 -26.51 -2.49 -5.78
CA ASN A 448 -25.41 -3.43 -5.97
C ASN A 448 -24.13 -2.90 -5.32
N CYS A 449 -23.93 -1.58 -5.34
CA CYS A 449 -22.76 -0.91 -4.77
C CYS A 449 -22.95 -0.52 -3.29
N MET A 450 -24.02 -0.95 -2.63
CA MET A 450 -24.24 -0.62 -1.21
C MET A 450 -23.09 -1.08 -0.28
N PRO A 451 -22.48 -2.28 -0.45
CA PRO A 451 -21.29 -2.65 0.32
C PRO A 451 -20.15 -1.64 0.20
N PHE A 452 -19.87 -1.16 -1.03
CA PHE A 452 -18.88 -0.11 -1.28
C PHE A 452 -19.21 1.19 -0.53
N VAL A 453 -20.48 1.63 -0.55
CA VAL A 453 -20.91 2.82 0.21
C VAL A 453 -20.70 2.63 1.71
N LEU A 454 -20.99 1.45 2.26
CA LEU A 454 -20.79 1.15 3.68
C LEU A 454 -19.30 1.19 4.09
N HIS A 455 -18.39 0.73 3.24
CA HIS A 455 -16.95 0.87 3.45
C HIS A 455 -16.54 2.35 3.53
N LEU A 456 -17.07 3.19 2.63
CA LEU A 456 -16.79 4.62 2.62
C LEU A 456 -17.37 5.36 3.84
N LEU A 457 -18.59 5.00 4.28
CA LEU A 457 -19.17 5.55 5.51
C LEU A 457 -18.36 5.18 6.75
N THR A 458 -17.89 3.93 6.81
CA THR A 458 -16.97 3.48 7.87
C THR A 458 -15.68 4.31 7.86
N ALA A 459 -15.12 4.58 6.68
CA ALA A 459 -13.93 5.42 6.54
C ALA A 459 -14.17 6.87 7.00
N LEU A 460 -15.35 7.45 6.74
CA LEU A 460 -15.74 8.78 7.24
C LEU A 460 -15.84 8.82 8.78
N ASN A 461 -16.42 7.80 9.41
CA ASN A 461 -16.44 7.72 10.88
C ASN A 461 -15.02 7.64 11.45
N ILE A 462 -14.13 6.81 10.87
CA ILE A 462 -12.73 6.71 11.30
C ILE A 462 -12.02 8.08 11.16
N LEU A 463 -12.29 8.79 10.05
CA LEU A 463 -11.72 10.12 9.84
C LEU A 463 -12.23 11.11 10.89
N SER A 464 -13.54 11.14 11.16
CA SER A 464 -14.16 12.00 12.18
C SER A 464 -13.61 11.71 13.57
N ASP A 465 -13.50 10.42 13.94
CA ASP A 465 -12.95 9.97 15.21
C ASP A 465 -11.46 10.35 15.35
N GLY A 466 -10.66 10.20 14.29
CA GLY A 466 -9.23 10.48 14.33
C GLY A 466 -8.86 11.97 14.28
N THR A 467 -9.66 12.79 13.60
CA THR A 467 -9.39 14.23 13.39
C THR A 467 -10.12 15.13 14.37
N ASP A 468 -11.03 14.57 15.17
CA ASP A 468 -11.85 15.33 16.10
C ASP A 468 -12.71 16.42 15.42
N LYS A 469 -13.13 16.14 14.17
CA LYS A 469 -14.00 17.01 13.36
C LYS A 469 -15.33 16.32 13.07
N PHE A 470 -16.40 17.10 13.11
CA PHE A 470 -17.73 16.60 12.76
C PHE A 470 -17.84 16.33 11.25
N ILE A 471 -18.25 15.11 10.89
CA ILE A 471 -18.57 14.74 9.52
C ILE A 471 -20.01 14.23 9.50
N PRO A 472 -20.97 14.96 8.90
CA PRO A 472 -22.38 14.55 8.89
C PRO A 472 -22.61 13.41 7.90
N ILE A 473 -22.98 12.22 8.40
CA ILE A 473 -23.30 11.07 7.55
C ILE A 473 -24.74 10.55 7.70
N SER A 474 -25.50 11.05 8.68
CA SER A 474 -26.85 10.56 9.00
C SER A 474 -27.83 10.61 7.82
N SER A 475 -27.80 11.68 7.01
CA SER A 475 -28.67 11.80 5.84
C SER A 475 -28.41 10.72 4.79
N ILE A 476 -27.15 10.32 4.59
CA ILE A 476 -26.77 9.23 3.70
C ILE A 476 -27.30 7.90 4.25
N ILE A 477 -27.16 7.68 5.56
CA ILE A 477 -27.68 6.48 6.23
C ILE A 477 -29.20 6.37 6.06
N PHE A 478 -29.94 7.47 6.20
CA PHE A 478 -31.39 7.49 5.99
C PHE A 478 -31.77 7.08 4.56
N GLN A 479 -31.04 7.60 3.55
CA GLN A 479 -31.27 7.25 2.15
C GLN A 479 -30.99 5.76 1.87
N LEU A 480 -29.96 5.18 2.49
CA LEU A 480 -29.68 3.75 2.41
C LEU A 480 -30.81 2.92 3.03
N LEU A 481 -31.29 3.31 4.20
CA LEU A 481 -32.40 2.64 4.89
C LEU A 481 -33.70 2.71 4.07
N GLU A 482 -34.06 3.86 3.52
CA GLU A 482 -35.23 3.98 2.64
C GLU A 482 -35.09 3.11 1.37
N SER A 483 -33.88 3.01 0.82
CA SER A 483 -33.61 2.14 -0.34
C SER A 483 -33.83 0.65 -0.03
N LEU A 484 -33.49 0.19 1.18
CA LEU A 484 -33.71 -1.19 1.62
C LEU A 484 -35.19 -1.52 1.88
N LYS A 485 -35.95 -0.56 2.39
CA LYS A 485 -37.38 -0.68 2.71
C LYS A 485 -38.26 -1.01 1.50
N SER A 486 -37.82 -0.66 0.29
CA SER A 486 -38.54 -0.93 -0.96
C SER A 486 -38.76 -2.41 -1.26
N LYS A 487 -38.07 -3.33 -0.57
CA LYS A 487 -38.15 -4.76 -0.83
C LYS A 487 -38.76 -5.54 0.32
N ASP A 488 -39.78 -6.31 -0.01
CA ASP A 488 -40.45 -7.20 0.92
C ASP A 488 -39.63 -8.48 1.14
N LEU A 489 -39.01 -8.56 2.32
CA LEU A 489 -38.14 -9.68 2.72
C LEU A 489 -38.90 -11.00 2.79
N VAL A 490 -40.19 -10.97 3.15
CA VAL A 490 -41.03 -12.17 3.27
C VAL A 490 -41.28 -12.77 1.88
N LYS A 491 -41.50 -11.93 0.87
CA LYS A 491 -41.61 -12.39 -0.54
C LYS A 491 -40.30 -12.96 -1.05
N LEU A 492 -39.16 -12.36 -0.70
CA LEU A 492 -37.84 -12.87 -1.08
C LEU A 492 -37.54 -14.23 -0.43
N ASP A 493 -37.90 -14.42 0.84
CA ASP A 493 -37.72 -15.68 1.55
C ASP A 493 -38.58 -16.82 0.97
N LYS A 494 -39.79 -16.52 0.47
CA LYS A 494 -40.64 -17.50 -0.23
C LYS A 494 -40.04 -17.90 -1.58
N ALA A 495 -39.63 -16.92 -2.39
CA ALA A 495 -39.00 -17.17 -3.69
C ALA A 495 -37.68 -17.97 -3.58
N ALA A 496 -36.88 -17.72 -2.53
CA ALA A 496 -35.64 -18.46 -2.28
C ALA A 496 -35.89 -19.94 -1.91
N LYS A 497 -36.97 -20.23 -1.16
CA LYS A 497 -37.37 -21.59 -0.79
C LYS A 497 -37.93 -22.38 -1.98
N GLU A 498 -38.70 -21.72 -2.84
CA GLU A 498 -39.28 -22.33 -4.05
C GLU A 498 -38.22 -22.67 -5.10
N THR A 499 -37.12 -21.93 -5.15
CA THR A 499 -36.06 -22.11 -6.16
C THR A 499 -35.01 -23.16 -5.81
N ASN A 500 -35.11 -23.86 -4.67
CA ASN A 500 -34.11 -24.82 -4.17
C ASN A 500 -32.67 -24.30 -4.29
N SER A 501 -32.50 -22.97 -4.21
CA SER A 501 -31.17 -22.37 -4.25
C SER A 501 -30.50 -22.70 -2.93
N VAL A 502 -29.59 -23.68 -2.98
CA VAL A 502 -28.68 -24.01 -1.88
C VAL A 502 -28.18 -22.70 -1.29
N LEU A 503 -28.20 -22.59 0.04
CA LEU A 503 -27.62 -21.51 0.82
C LEU A 503 -26.15 -21.31 0.42
N GLU A 504 -25.90 -20.63 -0.70
CA GLU A 504 -24.58 -20.13 -1.05
C GLU A 504 -24.19 -19.22 0.10
N LYS A 505 -23.04 -19.50 0.71
CA LYS A 505 -22.46 -18.68 1.78
C LYS A 505 -22.49 -17.24 1.29
N THR A 506 -23.34 -16.41 1.89
CA THR A 506 -23.34 -14.98 1.60
C THR A 506 -21.98 -14.46 2.02
N ASP A 507 -21.14 -14.12 1.04
CA ASP A 507 -19.86 -13.48 1.31
C ASP A 507 -20.12 -12.23 2.15
N ASP A 508 -19.31 -12.07 3.19
CA ASP A 508 -19.42 -10.94 4.10
C ASP A 508 -19.14 -9.62 3.37
N ILE A 509 -19.89 -8.58 3.73
CA ILE A 509 -19.72 -7.20 3.25
C ILE A 509 -18.27 -6.73 3.47
N MET A 510 -17.60 -7.20 4.53
CA MET A 510 -16.19 -6.89 4.81
C MET A 510 -15.23 -7.16 3.65
N VAL A 511 -15.53 -8.17 2.83
CA VAL A 511 -14.69 -8.57 1.70
C VAL A 511 -15.43 -8.46 0.37
N LYS A 512 -16.47 -7.60 0.32
CA LYS A 512 -17.28 -7.38 -0.88
C LYS A 512 -17.53 -5.90 -1.15
N LEU A 513 -17.49 -5.52 -2.44
CA LEU A 513 -17.80 -4.16 -2.89
C LEU A 513 -19.10 -4.09 -3.69
N LYS A 514 -19.40 -5.14 -4.47
CA LYS A 514 -20.59 -5.23 -5.31
C LYS A 514 -21.36 -6.50 -5.03
N LEU A 515 -22.67 -6.39 -4.88
CA LEU A 515 -23.60 -7.52 -4.82
C LEU A 515 -23.84 -8.05 -6.24
N SER A 516 -23.92 -9.37 -6.38
CA SER A 516 -24.35 -10.00 -7.63
C SER A 516 -25.86 -9.85 -7.82
N ASN A 517 -26.33 -9.96 -9.06
CA ASN A 517 -27.77 -9.89 -9.36
C ASN A 517 -28.57 -10.93 -8.56
N LYS A 518 -28.03 -12.13 -8.35
CA LYS A 518 -28.65 -13.18 -7.53
C LYS A 518 -28.77 -12.77 -6.06
N GLN A 519 -27.73 -12.16 -5.49
CA GLN A 519 -27.68 -11.78 -4.08
C GLN A 519 -28.66 -10.68 -3.70
N ILE A 520 -29.01 -9.82 -4.65
CA ILE A 520 -30.02 -8.78 -4.50
C ILE A 520 -31.44 -9.35 -4.31
N HIS A 521 -31.65 -10.62 -4.66
CA HIS A 521 -32.90 -11.33 -4.45
C HIS A 521 -32.87 -12.25 -3.21
N MET A 522 -31.80 -12.22 -2.42
CA MET A 522 -31.68 -13.02 -1.19
C MET A 522 -32.00 -12.18 0.05
N SER A 523 -32.96 -12.61 0.86
CA SER A 523 -33.32 -11.97 2.15
C SER A 523 -32.11 -11.86 3.11
N GLN A 524 -31.25 -12.88 3.13
CA GLN A 524 -30.05 -12.90 3.99
C GLN A 524 -29.07 -11.74 3.69
N THR A 525 -28.97 -11.31 2.42
CA THR A 525 -28.16 -10.16 2.03
C THR A 525 -28.67 -8.88 2.71
N TYR A 526 -29.99 -8.68 2.73
CA TYR A 526 -30.61 -7.53 3.37
C TYR A 526 -30.37 -7.52 4.88
N LYS A 527 -30.56 -8.66 5.56
CA LYS A 527 -30.26 -8.78 6.99
C LYS A 527 -28.79 -8.41 7.29
N THR A 528 -27.87 -8.83 6.43
CA THR A 528 -26.44 -8.49 6.56
C THR A 528 -26.17 -7.00 6.33
N LEU A 529 -26.85 -6.37 5.36
CA LEU A 529 -26.77 -4.94 5.10
C LEU A 529 -27.31 -4.11 6.28
N TYR A 530 -28.49 -4.48 6.81
CA TYR A 530 -29.06 -3.84 8.00
C TYR A 530 -28.09 -3.89 9.19
N LYS A 531 -27.49 -5.06 9.44
CA LYS A 531 -26.48 -5.22 10.51
C LYS A 531 -25.25 -4.32 10.32
N HIS A 532 -24.81 -4.11 9.08
CA HIS A 532 -23.68 -3.19 8.83
C HIS A 532 -24.10 -1.72 8.96
N ILE A 533 -25.29 -1.35 8.52
CA ILE A 533 -25.84 0.00 8.70
C ILE A 533 -25.97 0.32 10.20
N GLU A 534 -26.46 -0.64 10.99
CA GLU A 534 -26.51 -0.55 12.46
C GLU A 534 -25.12 -0.20 13.03
N ILE A 535 -24.08 -0.96 12.67
CA ILE A 535 -22.72 -0.73 13.17
C ILE A 535 -22.23 0.68 12.81
N VAL A 536 -22.42 1.11 11.55
CA VAL A 536 -21.99 2.44 11.08
C VAL A 536 -22.75 3.56 11.81
N LEU A 537 -24.05 3.39 12.04
CA LEU A 537 -24.88 4.37 12.73
C LEU A 537 -24.54 4.48 14.22
N VAL A 538 -24.37 3.33 14.90
CA VAL A 538 -23.94 3.27 16.31
C VAL A 538 -22.57 3.91 16.48
N ASP A 539 -21.63 3.61 15.58
CA ASP A 539 -20.30 4.21 15.57
C ASP A 539 -20.37 5.74 15.41
N HIS A 540 -21.17 6.23 14.46
CA HIS A 540 -21.37 7.65 14.25
C HIS A 540 -21.96 8.36 15.47
N LEU A 541 -23.08 7.85 16.00
CA LEU A 541 -23.76 8.41 17.17
C LEU A 541 -22.85 8.39 18.39
N GLY A 542 -22.08 7.32 18.60
CA GLY A 542 -21.13 7.26 19.70
C GLY A 542 -20.02 8.30 19.57
N ILE A 543 -19.48 8.57 18.38
CA ILE A 543 -18.49 9.65 18.18
C ILE A 543 -19.09 11.01 18.56
N VAL A 544 -20.27 11.33 18.01
CA VAL A 544 -20.91 12.64 18.19
C VAL A 544 -21.48 12.82 19.62
N SER A 545 -21.73 11.73 20.34
CA SER A 545 -22.22 11.76 21.74
C SER A 545 -21.25 12.41 22.73
N LEU A 546 -19.99 12.63 22.34
CA LEU A 546 -19.03 13.36 23.17
C LEU A 546 -19.10 14.88 22.99
N ASN A 547 -20.02 15.38 22.16
CA ASN A 547 -20.21 16.80 21.89
C ASN A 547 -21.33 17.40 22.77
N PRO A 548 -21.18 18.64 23.27
CA PRO A 548 -22.23 19.33 24.02
C PRO A 548 -23.54 19.50 23.24
N SER A 549 -23.48 19.62 21.91
CA SER A 549 -24.66 19.77 21.04
C SER A 549 -25.29 18.44 20.62
N PHE A 550 -24.91 17.32 21.25
CA PHE A 550 -25.50 16.00 20.95
C PHE A 550 -27.02 15.94 21.09
N PRO A 551 -27.67 16.56 22.11
CA PRO A 551 -29.12 16.59 22.19
C PRO A 551 -29.75 17.13 20.91
N GLU A 552 -29.21 18.21 20.35
CA GLU A 552 -29.68 18.82 19.11
C GLU A 552 -29.41 17.92 17.89
N PHE A 553 -28.22 17.30 17.80
CA PHE A 553 -27.89 16.38 16.71
C PHE A 553 -28.78 15.13 16.70
N SER A 554 -29.20 14.67 17.87
CA SER A 554 -29.95 13.41 18.03
C SER A 554 -31.41 13.52 17.55
N ILE A 555 -32.04 14.69 17.67
CA ILE A 555 -33.47 14.89 17.37
C ILE A 555 -33.88 14.40 15.97
N PRO A 556 -33.24 14.85 14.87
CA PRO A 556 -33.63 14.38 13.53
C PRO A 556 -33.41 12.88 13.35
N ILE A 557 -32.38 12.32 13.99
CA ILE A 557 -32.06 10.88 13.93
C ILE A 557 -33.12 10.06 14.66
N LEU A 558 -33.47 10.43 15.88
CA LEU A 558 -34.50 9.76 16.67
C LEU A 558 -35.87 9.84 15.98
N THR A 559 -36.22 11.00 15.43
CA THR A 559 -37.49 11.20 14.71
C THR A 559 -37.58 10.26 13.51
N PHE A 560 -36.54 10.21 12.69
CA PHE A 560 -36.48 9.30 11.55
C PHE A 560 -36.56 7.83 11.98
N LEU A 561 -35.74 7.41 12.93
CA LEU A 561 -35.67 6.01 13.37
C LEU A 561 -37.00 5.52 13.94
N ARG A 562 -37.69 6.32 14.77
CA ARG A 562 -39.00 5.96 15.34
C ARG A 562 -40.07 5.72 14.27
N ILE A 563 -40.03 6.49 13.19
CA ILE A 563 -40.94 6.30 12.05
C ILE A 563 -40.52 5.06 11.27
N TYR A 564 -39.23 4.90 11.02
CA TYR A 564 -38.68 3.83 10.19
C TYR A 564 -38.91 2.43 10.80
N VAL A 565 -38.66 2.24 12.10
CA VAL A 565 -38.79 0.92 12.78
C VAL A 565 -40.24 0.43 12.88
N ARG A 566 -41.24 1.31 12.75
CA ARG A 566 -42.66 0.94 12.74
C ARG A 566 -43.06 0.25 11.43
N ASN A 567 -42.24 0.32 10.39
CA ASN A 567 -42.57 -0.28 9.10
C ASN A 567 -42.45 -1.82 9.15
N GLU A 568 -43.43 -2.51 8.58
CA GLU A 568 -43.52 -3.97 8.55
C GLU A 568 -42.40 -4.65 7.76
N HIS A 569 -41.85 -3.99 6.73
CA HIS A 569 -40.81 -4.54 5.86
C HIS A 569 -39.41 -4.56 6.50
N VAL A 570 -39.25 -3.92 7.66
CA VAL A 570 -37.97 -3.85 8.38
C VAL A 570 -37.78 -5.12 9.21
N PRO A 571 -36.58 -5.76 9.22
CA PRO A 571 -36.33 -6.94 10.03
C PRO A 571 -36.53 -6.70 11.53
N GLU A 572 -37.16 -7.65 12.24
CA GLU A 572 -37.38 -7.58 13.69
C GLU A 572 -36.08 -7.47 14.51
N GLU A 573 -35.01 -8.14 14.07
CA GLU A 573 -33.68 -8.02 14.69
C GLU A 573 -33.16 -6.57 14.65
N PHE A 574 -33.34 -5.89 13.51
CA PHE A 574 -32.94 -4.50 13.34
C PHE A 574 -33.85 -3.56 14.15
N LYS A 575 -35.16 -3.81 14.17
CA LYS A 575 -36.12 -3.03 15.00
C LYS A 575 -35.72 -3.08 16.47
N THR A 576 -35.47 -4.27 17.00
CA THR A 576 -35.07 -4.48 18.40
C THR A 576 -33.81 -3.69 18.72
N CYS A 577 -32.78 -3.80 17.88
CA CYS A 577 -31.55 -3.05 18.09
C CYS A 577 -31.75 -1.53 18.03
N MET A 578 -32.50 -1.04 17.06
CA MET A 578 -32.78 0.40 16.94
C MET A 578 -33.61 0.94 18.10
N THR A 579 -34.55 0.16 18.66
CA THR A 579 -35.29 0.54 19.86
C THR A 579 -34.38 0.66 21.07
N THR A 580 -33.45 -0.29 21.26
CA THR A 580 -32.42 -0.19 22.31
C THR A 580 -31.53 1.04 22.09
N LEU A 581 -31.10 1.29 20.84
CA LEU A 581 -30.27 2.45 20.52
C LEU A 581 -30.99 3.77 20.81
N ILE A 582 -32.28 3.88 20.48
CA ILE A 582 -33.10 5.05 20.78
C ILE A 582 -33.10 5.36 22.28
N GLN A 583 -33.34 4.35 23.13
CA GLN A 583 -33.31 4.51 24.59
C GLN A 583 -31.94 4.99 25.09
N VAL A 584 -30.86 4.36 24.62
CA VAL A 584 -29.49 4.73 25.01
C VAL A 584 -29.13 6.16 24.59
N VAL A 585 -29.61 6.59 23.42
CA VAL A 585 -29.42 7.97 22.93
C VAL A 585 -30.19 8.97 23.78
N GLU A 586 -31.43 8.67 24.16
CA GLU A 586 -32.25 9.52 25.04
C GLU A 586 -31.60 9.70 26.43
N ASP A 587 -31.17 8.59 27.05
CA ASP A 587 -30.43 8.62 28.32
C ASP A 587 -29.17 9.49 28.22
N THR A 588 -28.50 9.42 27.08
CA THR A 588 -27.31 10.23 26.79
C THR A 588 -27.65 11.71 26.62
N CYS A 589 -28.77 12.04 25.98
CA CYS A 589 -29.23 13.41 25.84
C CYS A 589 -29.50 14.06 27.20
N GLU A 590 -30.18 13.35 28.12
CA GLU A 590 -30.43 13.86 29.47
C GLU A 590 -29.12 14.05 30.25
N LYS A 591 -28.19 13.09 30.15
CA LYS A 591 -26.87 13.20 30.77
C LYS A 591 -26.07 14.39 30.25
N ILE A 592 -26.07 14.62 28.94
CA ILE A 592 -25.32 15.72 28.32
C ILE A 592 -25.94 17.07 28.67
N LYS A 593 -27.28 17.19 28.68
CA LYS A 593 -27.96 18.40 29.16
C LYS A 593 -27.50 18.78 30.57
N GLY A 594 -27.45 17.81 31.49
CA GLY A 594 -26.93 18.03 32.84
C GLY A 594 -25.45 18.47 32.89
N ARG A 595 -24.61 17.95 31.99
CA ARG A 595 -23.19 18.33 31.90
C ARG A 595 -22.94 19.69 31.24
N ARG A 596 -23.79 20.11 30.31
CA ARG A 596 -23.68 21.44 29.67
C ARG A 596 -23.79 22.58 30.68
N LEU A 597 -24.67 22.45 31.67
CA LEU A 597 -24.82 23.43 32.75
C LEU A 597 -23.49 23.66 33.50
N GLN A 598 -22.60 22.68 33.52
CA GLN A 598 -21.27 22.78 34.15
C GLN A 598 -20.21 23.43 33.23
N LEU A 599 -20.51 23.61 31.95
CA LEU A 599 -19.62 24.21 30.94
C LEU A 599 -19.88 25.71 30.72
N GLU A 600 -21.06 26.23 31.06
CA GLU A 600 -21.48 27.62 30.80
C GLU A 600 -20.60 28.71 31.47
N GLY A 601 -19.63 28.32 32.31
CA GLY A 601 -18.60 29.22 32.88
C GLY A 601 -17.19 29.10 32.30
N LYS A 602 -16.94 28.19 31.34
CA LYS A 602 -15.61 27.94 30.75
C LYS A 602 -15.57 28.40 29.30
N SER A 603 -15.35 29.70 29.10
CA SER A 603 -14.99 30.26 27.80
C SER A 603 -13.75 29.53 27.24
N GLY A 604 -13.87 28.92 26.06
CA GLY A 604 -12.70 28.51 25.27
C GLY A 604 -12.48 27.02 25.00
N THR A 605 -13.50 26.15 24.99
CA THR A 605 -13.33 24.85 24.31
C THR A 605 -13.39 25.09 22.80
N GLY A 606 -12.22 25.14 22.15
CA GLY A 606 -12.05 25.38 20.71
C GLY A 606 -12.79 24.37 19.80
N SER A 607 -12.56 24.48 18.49
CA SER A 607 -13.19 23.73 17.36
C SER A 607 -13.00 22.19 17.37
N LYS A 608 -13.22 21.54 18.52
CA LYS A 608 -13.05 20.12 18.79
C LYS A 608 -14.41 19.45 18.92
N LEU A 609 -14.60 18.32 18.24
CA LEU A 609 -15.83 17.55 18.30
C LEU A 609 -16.03 16.90 19.68
N LYS A 610 -14.99 16.30 20.24
CA LYS A 610 -15.07 15.51 21.47
C LYS A 610 -14.65 16.35 22.67
N VAL A 611 -15.63 16.97 23.32
CA VAL A 611 -15.40 17.78 24.53
C VAL A 611 -15.36 16.90 25.77
N PHE A 612 -16.24 15.90 25.87
CA PHE A 612 -16.36 15.03 27.05
C PHE A 612 -15.43 13.79 27.02
N THR A 613 -14.19 13.94 26.56
CA THR A 613 -13.25 12.81 26.42
C THR A 613 -12.83 12.17 27.75
N SER A 614 -12.65 12.96 28.82
CA SER A 614 -12.27 12.45 30.15
C SER A 614 -13.31 11.50 30.74
N ASP A 615 -14.59 11.82 30.51
CA ASP A 615 -15.73 11.14 31.12
C ASP A 615 -16.45 10.24 30.10
N CYS A 616 -15.82 9.95 28.96
CA CYS A 616 -16.44 9.26 27.82
C CYS A 616 -17.07 7.91 28.19
N LYS A 617 -16.45 7.15 29.11
CA LYS A 617 -16.98 5.87 29.61
C LYS A 617 -18.29 5.99 30.37
N SER A 618 -18.59 7.18 30.90
CA SER A 618 -19.85 7.45 31.60
C SER A 618 -20.99 7.74 30.62
N ILE A 619 -20.70 8.10 29.37
CA ILE A 619 -21.70 8.45 28.36
C ILE A 619 -22.30 7.16 27.78
N PRO A 620 -23.62 6.91 27.96
CA PRO A 620 -24.24 5.63 27.56
C PRO A 620 -24.05 5.27 26.09
N THR A 621 -24.29 6.20 25.16
CA THR A 621 -24.13 5.95 23.71
C THR A 621 -22.68 5.63 23.34
N TYR A 622 -21.71 6.34 23.92
CA TYR A 622 -20.30 6.05 23.68
C TYR A 622 -19.90 4.66 24.20
N LYS A 623 -20.36 4.29 25.40
CA LYS A 623 -20.16 2.95 25.95
C LYS A 623 -20.78 1.87 25.06
N HIS A 624 -22.03 2.08 24.63
CA HIS A 624 -22.72 1.17 23.72
C HIS A 624 -21.97 0.99 22.40
N ARG A 625 -21.42 2.08 21.83
CA ARG A 625 -20.52 2.04 20.67
C ARG A 625 -19.32 1.13 20.93
N LEU A 626 -18.62 1.29 22.04
CA LEU A 626 -17.45 0.44 22.36
C LEU A 626 -17.82 -1.03 22.45
N ASP A 627 -18.94 -1.36 23.09
CA ASP A 627 -19.41 -2.74 23.25
C ASP A 627 -19.79 -3.38 21.92
N ILE A 628 -20.46 -2.64 21.02
CA ILE A 628 -20.84 -3.11 19.68
C ILE A 628 -19.59 -3.29 18.80
N LEU A 629 -18.68 -2.31 18.77
CA LEU A 629 -17.45 -2.40 17.98
C LEU A 629 -16.53 -3.52 18.46
N SER A 630 -16.42 -3.72 19.78
CA SER A 630 -15.63 -4.81 20.36
C SER A 630 -16.18 -6.18 19.94
N ARG A 631 -17.50 -6.39 20.07
CA ARG A 631 -18.17 -7.62 19.59
C ARG A 631 -17.98 -7.83 18.09
N TYR A 632 -18.09 -6.76 17.30
CA TYR A 632 -17.89 -6.83 15.86
C TYR A 632 -16.46 -7.21 15.48
N GLN A 633 -15.46 -6.62 16.15
CA GLN A 633 -14.05 -6.96 15.96
C GLN A 633 -13.75 -8.41 16.34
N GLN A 634 -14.31 -8.89 17.45
CA GLN A 634 -14.16 -10.28 17.87
C GLN A 634 -14.76 -11.25 16.83
N LEU A 635 -15.99 -10.99 16.38
CA LEU A 635 -16.66 -11.82 15.38
C LEU A 635 -15.90 -11.83 14.04
N ASN A 636 -15.33 -10.70 13.63
CA ASN A 636 -14.48 -10.63 12.44
C ASN A 636 -13.15 -11.37 12.62
N LYS A 637 -12.55 -11.29 13.81
CA LYS A 637 -11.35 -12.05 14.15
C LYS A 637 -11.63 -13.55 14.05
N GLU A 638 -12.74 -14.01 14.62
CA GLU A 638 -13.19 -15.41 14.58
C GLU A 638 -13.42 -15.89 13.14
N LYS A 639 -14.09 -15.09 12.30
CA LYS A 639 -14.28 -15.39 10.86
C LYS A 639 -12.96 -15.53 10.11
N VAL A 640 -12.02 -14.62 10.35
CA VAL A 640 -10.68 -14.67 9.75
C VAL A 640 -9.95 -15.93 10.22
N THR A 641 -9.93 -16.20 11.52
CA THR A 641 -9.24 -17.38 12.07
C THR A 641 -9.86 -18.70 11.62
N GLY A 642 -11.20 -18.78 11.56
CA GLY A 642 -11.91 -19.97 11.09
C GLY A 642 -11.65 -20.23 9.61
N THR A 643 -11.65 -19.19 8.78
CA THR A 643 -11.30 -19.32 7.35
C THR A 643 -9.84 -19.74 7.15
N MET A 644 -8.93 -19.25 7.99
CA MET A 644 -7.52 -19.65 7.97
C MET A 644 -7.34 -21.11 8.41
N ALA A 645 -8.05 -21.55 9.45
CA ALA A 645 -8.01 -22.94 9.92
C ALA A 645 -8.57 -23.92 8.87
N ALA A 646 -9.73 -23.60 8.29
CA ALA A 646 -10.36 -24.40 7.22
C ALA A 646 -9.53 -24.47 5.93
N SER A 647 -8.52 -23.61 5.77
CA SER A 647 -7.61 -23.64 4.61
C SER A 647 -6.32 -24.41 4.83
N LYS A 648 -6.08 -24.87 6.07
CA LYS A 648 -4.95 -25.74 6.44
C LYS A 648 -5.32 -27.22 6.43
N ILE A 649 -6.61 -27.52 6.55
CA ILE A 649 -7.23 -28.82 6.25
C ILE A 649 -7.42 -28.89 4.73
#